data_AF-A0A0S8F221-F1
#
_entry.id   AF-A0A0S8F221-F1
#
_cell.length_a   1.000
_cell.length_b   1.000
_cell.length_c   1.000
_cell.angle_alpha   90.00
_cell.angle_beta   90.00
_cell.angle_gamma   90.00
#
_symmetry.space_group_name_H-M   'P 1'
#
loop_
_entity.id
_entity.type
_entity.pdbx_description
1 polymer ?
#
loop_
_entity_poly.entity_id
_entity_poly.type
_entity_poly.pdbx_seq_one_letter_code
_entity_poly.pdbx_strand_id
1 'polypeptide(L)'
;MKEMISAPFDEDFLDGEIVCGMDALRYRMRSNIYRANMNHMDDIRLSRMERLIVGDPEDVVKVNEEIVAFCRKRQAVIEKAWSEPGRRHPATEVCNYQTELIPLAVLALRVAEQLTPEAHQAIRDVLRAFRPEVADVSPAMYMHAPGYNACNAHNYLDMLALSAEVTGDPNVKDATYWGLRRELENFNITGDAQEFNLLEGHWCSSMGYDPMKAYISDPLQARMARMIAERIWINRFLTWSAVVERNTGPGSRMAPGAWIGCSGDRAQFACGMEKPIWVNNNFIWGDWQKITPAGRWPLDDVEGMVPDLPAYLQDIAWRRQYPNELQCSVQLVPWMDKYPELAGISNARPEPVLAKYVNHQTKQYAIGSITHAWDASTCMVYMSAWWNDSGRQHDAPLGSPRHFCTLYPHYVFNGASFLDRTEIYFDNRPDEPAKDEWSKQPGPYTREFAEYGRAGSLQHKNTVIFMYSGRKGDHSGKNLVADKARRVSAGMFLFRWRPGTDGMYINRKPVRSLPVQLQDGDWWFIHDGKTYAAVRPLEATHLRGPCRNTLEQRSRHVVLYQDNYVGQTIEGITDEQWVKARSGFIVEIGDAEEYGSFEDFQNTVLKAETEESVDGFVRHIKYIRPGLSMELKWHCYEEKYLLRRINGEDDPWVRYLYSPEFVVGNSGELRTHDTVLTTVSDETLWLLSCTPSRTYVAYQPHPHRQLPLVMDSPIGRIECERFPFGKLVARGTSDNRLILEIDASYRPFWSSSRWRAEVWQQMGTLPSDILIRTNAENVTAKINGQTMPVTSERRQGREVWILDPYSRIPRVRDRFLE
;
A
#
# COMPACT_ATOMS: atom_id res chain seq x y z
N MET A 1 -10.77 -13.21 -25.60
CA MET A 1 -10.90 -14.57 -25.00
C MET A 1 -10.18 -15.63 -25.82
N LYS A 2 -10.72 -16.08 -26.98
CA LYS A 2 -10.17 -17.18 -27.80
C LYS A 2 -8.64 -17.14 -28.00
N GLU A 3 -8.10 -15.96 -28.34
CA GLU A 3 -6.65 -15.65 -28.43
C GLU A 3 -5.81 -16.14 -27.22
N MET A 4 -6.27 -15.86 -26.00
CA MET A 4 -5.56 -16.20 -24.75
C MET A 4 -5.59 -17.70 -24.43
N ILE A 5 -6.56 -18.42 -24.98
CA ILE A 5 -6.70 -19.88 -24.89
C ILE A 5 -5.83 -20.57 -25.96
N SER A 6 -5.73 -20.00 -27.16
CA SER A 6 -4.91 -20.56 -28.25
C SER A 6 -3.40 -20.41 -28.08
N ALA A 7 -2.94 -19.56 -27.15
CA ALA A 7 -1.51 -19.38 -26.86
C ALA A 7 -1.02 -20.44 -25.86
N PRO A 8 0.09 -21.16 -26.14
CA PRO A 8 0.56 -22.31 -25.37
C PRO A 8 0.95 -21.95 -23.92
N PHE A 9 0.74 -22.89 -23.01
CA PHE A 9 1.10 -22.79 -21.59
C PHE A 9 2.40 -23.56 -21.35
N ASP A 10 3.48 -23.04 -21.92
CA ASP A 10 4.82 -23.64 -22.00
C ASP A 10 5.75 -23.18 -20.85
N GLU A 11 7.03 -23.57 -20.91
CA GLU A 11 8.01 -23.28 -19.86
C GLU A 11 8.22 -21.77 -19.67
N ASP A 12 8.24 -20.97 -20.74
CA ASP A 12 8.39 -19.51 -20.67
C ASP A 12 7.22 -18.85 -19.90
N PHE A 13 5.99 -19.29 -20.15
CA PHE A 13 4.80 -18.84 -19.40
C PHE A 13 4.83 -19.22 -17.90
N LEU A 14 5.52 -20.31 -17.56
CA LEU A 14 5.68 -20.79 -16.19
C LEU A 14 6.87 -20.15 -15.44
N ASP A 15 7.93 -19.75 -16.14
CA ASP A 15 9.08 -19.01 -15.57
C ASP A 15 8.81 -17.49 -15.46
N GLY A 16 7.87 -16.95 -16.25
CA GLY A 16 7.21 -15.65 -16.03
C GLY A 16 7.50 -14.58 -17.08
N GLU A 17 6.53 -13.70 -17.31
CA GLU A 17 6.56 -12.71 -18.40
C GLU A 17 7.01 -11.31 -17.91
N ILE A 18 7.53 -10.47 -18.82
CA ILE A 18 7.86 -9.06 -18.56
C ILE A 18 6.80 -8.19 -19.23
N VAL A 19 5.85 -7.65 -18.46
CA VAL A 19 4.60 -7.09 -18.99
C VAL A 19 4.11 -5.86 -18.25
N CYS A 20 3.27 -5.06 -18.91
CA CYS A 20 2.54 -3.93 -18.34
C CYS A 20 1.18 -3.74 -19.05
N GLY A 21 0.34 -2.84 -18.54
CA GLY A 21 -0.90 -2.44 -19.21
C GLY A 21 -1.84 -3.61 -19.53
N MET A 22 -2.36 -3.62 -20.76
CA MET A 22 -3.24 -4.69 -21.26
C MET A 22 -2.54 -6.05 -21.33
N ASP A 23 -1.22 -6.11 -21.48
CA ASP A 23 -0.49 -7.38 -21.57
C ASP A 23 -0.26 -7.99 -20.20
N ALA A 24 -0.09 -7.17 -19.14
CA ALA A 24 -0.13 -7.65 -17.77
C ALA A 24 -1.51 -8.21 -17.39
N LEU A 25 -2.59 -7.59 -17.88
CA LEU A 25 -3.95 -8.11 -17.72
C LEU A 25 -4.13 -9.44 -18.47
N ARG A 26 -3.69 -9.53 -19.74
CA ARG A 26 -3.68 -10.78 -20.52
C ARG A 26 -2.92 -11.89 -19.78
N TYR A 27 -1.73 -11.61 -19.23
CA TYR A 27 -0.97 -12.57 -18.43
C TYR A 27 -1.73 -13.02 -17.17
N ARG A 28 -2.33 -12.10 -16.41
CA ARG A 28 -3.19 -12.44 -15.25
C ARG A 28 -4.33 -13.35 -15.67
N MET A 29 -5.04 -13.02 -16.75
CA MET A 29 -6.16 -13.82 -17.27
C MET A 29 -5.71 -15.23 -17.71
N ARG A 30 -4.62 -15.35 -18.47
CA ARG A 30 -4.02 -16.65 -18.85
C ARG A 30 -3.63 -17.47 -17.61
N SER A 31 -3.03 -16.83 -16.61
CA SER A 31 -2.69 -17.44 -15.32
C SER A 31 -3.92 -17.91 -14.54
N ASN A 32 -5.04 -17.21 -14.64
CA ASN A 32 -6.31 -17.62 -14.04
C ASN A 32 -6.97 -18.79 -14.79
N ILE A 33 -6.91 -18.79 -16.13
CA ILE A 33 -7.37 -19.91 -16.97
C ILE A 33 -6.56 -21.17 -16.63
N TYR A 34 -5.24 -21.10 -16.66
CA TYR A 34 -4.33 -22.21 -16.37
C TYR A 34 -4.55 -22.79 -14.97
N ARG A 35 -4.51 -21.95 -13.92
CA ARG A 35 -4.66 -22.39 -12.53
C ARG A 35 -6.05 -22.94 -12.20
N ALA A 36 -7.09 -22.53 -12.95
CA ALA A 36 -8.46 -23.04 -12.77
C ALA A 36 -8.74 -24.34 -13.54
N ASN A 37 -7.98 -24.65 -14.59
CA ASN A 37 -8.16 -25.82 -15.46
C ASN A 37 -6.91 -26.72 -15.45
N MET A 38 -6.16 -26.72 -14.36
CA MET A 38 -4.97 -27.54 -14.18
C MET A 38 -5.34 -29.03 -14.32
N ASN A 39 -4.69 -29.73 -15.25
CA ASN A 39 -5.02 -31.09 -15.74
C ASN A 39 -6.27 -31.23 -16.64
N HIS A 40 -6.89 -30.12 -17.05
CA HIS A 40 -8.07 -30.07 -17.93
C HIS A 40 -7.92 -29.01 -19.05
N MET A 41 -6.71 -28.79 -19.55
CA MET A 41 -6.44 -27.75 -20.56
C MET A 41 -7.07 -28.03 -21.93
N ASP A 42 -7.50 -29.27 -22.20
CA ASP A 42 -8.24 -29.66 -23.41
C ASP A 42 -9.75 -29.35 -23.33
N ASP A 43 -10.28 -29.03 -22.15
CA ASP A 43 -11.70 -28.72 -21.88
C ASP A 43 -11.82 -27.54 -20.89
N ILE A 44 -11.49 -26.34 -21.38
CA ILE A 44 -11.37 -25.13 -20.54
C ILE A 44 -12.74 -24.60 -20.12
N ARG A 45 -13.00 -24.63 -18.81
CA ARG A 45 -14.22 -24.12 -18.20
C ARG A 45 -14.20 -22.59 -18.05
N LEU A 46 -15.08 -21.94 -18.82
CA LEU A 46 -15.34 -20.50 -18.74
C LEU A 46 -16.20 -20.11 -17.52
N SER A 47 -16.00 -18.88 -17.03
CA SER A 47 -16.79 -18.22 -15.99
C SER A 47 -18.11 -17.67 -16.54
N ARG A 48 -19.05 -17.27 -15.67
CA ARG A 48 -20.32 -16.65 -16.10
C ARG A 48 -20.11 -15.38 -16.92
N MET A 49 -19.18 -14.53 -16.51
CA MET A 49 -18.88 -13.30 -17.21
C MET A 49 -18.25 -13.59 -18.58
N GLU A 50 -17.33 -14.55 -18.67
CA GLU A 50 -16.72 -14.93 -19.94
C GLU A 50 -17.74 -15.53 -20.92
N ARG A 51 -18.69 -16.35 -20.43
CA ARG A 51 -19.76 -16.96 -21.24
C ARG A 51 -20.71 -15.89 -21.79
N LEU A 52 -21.08 -14.90 -20.98
CA LEU A 52 -21.86 -13.73 -21.43
C LEU A 52 -21.08 -12.85 -22.44
N ILE A 53 -19.79 -12.60 -22.22
CA ILE A 53 -18.92 -11.85 -23.16
C ILE A 53 -18.71 -12.60 -24.48
N VAL A 54 -18.66 -13.94 -24.46
CA VAL A 54 -18.57 -14.77 -25.67
C VAL A 54 -19.87 -14.73 -26.47
N GLY A 55 -21.02 -14.52 -25.81
CA GLY A 55 -22.31 -14.28 -26.47
C GLY A 55 -22.88 -15.50 -27.18
N ASP A 56 -22.49 -16.71 -26.79
CA ASP A 56 -23.11 -17.93 -27.32
C ASP A 56 -24.56 -18.06 -26.80
N PRO A 57 -25.57 -18.30 -27.65
CA PRO A 57 -26.97 -18.26 -27.22
C PRO A 57 -27.36 -19.29 -26.16
N GLU A 58 -26.84 -20.52 -26.20
CA GLU A 58 -27.16 -21.55 -25.21
C GLU A 58 -26.52 -21.21 -23.86
N ASP A 59 -25.30 -20.69 -23.91
CA ASP A 59 -24.55 -20.27 -22.74
C ASP A 59 -25.12 -19.00 -22.08
N VAL A 60 -25.57 -18.01 -22.86
CA VAL A 60 -26.24 -16.80 -22.36
C VAL A 60 -27.55 -17.15 -21.65
N VAL A 61 -28.40 -18.01 -22.23
CA VAL A 61 -29.64 -18.47 -21.57
C VAL A 61 -29.32 -19.17 -20.25
N LYS A 62 -28.41 -20.14 -20.27
CA LYS A 62 -28.03 -20.94 -19.10
C LYS A 62 -27.35 -20.10 -18.00
N VAL A 63 -26.55 -19.10 -18.34
CA VAL A 63 -25.98 -18.17 -17.34
C VAL A 63 -27.07 -17.31 -16.70
N ASN A 64 -28.08 -16.87 -17.46
CA ASN A 64 -29.21 -16.13 -16.89
C ASN A 64 -30.00 -16.99 -15.89
N GLU A 65 -30.28 -18.26 -16.20
CA GLU A 65 -30.88 -19.23 -15.26
C GLU A 65 -30.03 -19.42 -14.00
N GLU A 66 -28.70 -19.60 -14.15
CA GLU A 66 -27.76 -19.71 -13.02
C GLU A 66 -27.77 -18.45 -12.13
N ILE A 67 -27.84 -17.26 -12.72
CA ILE A 67 -27.90 -15.97 -12.00
C ILE A 67 -29.22 -15.87 -11.22
N VAL A 68 -30.37 -16.11 -11.85
CA VAL A 68 -31.68 -16.04 -11.17
C VAL A 68 -31.73 -17.02 -10.00
N ALA A 69 -31.32 -18.28 -10.21
CA ALA A 69 -31.30 -19.31 -9.17
C ALA A 69 -30.36 -18.95 -8.00
N PHE A 70 -29.18 -18.39 -8.29
CA PHE A 70 -28.23 -17.92 -7.29
C PHE A 70 -28.80 -16.74 -6.48
N CYS A 71 -29.28 -15.70 -7.16
CA CYS A 71 -29.82 -14.49 -6.54
C CYS A 71 -31.01 -14.82 -5.64
N ARG A 72 -31.99 -15.60 -6.11
CA ARG A 72 -33.17 -15.98 -5.31
C ARG A 72 -32.80 -16.83 -4.09
N LYS A 73 -31.85 -17.76 -4.24
CA LYS A 73 -31.33 -18.56 -3.11
C LYS A 73 -30.63 -17.68 -2.07
N ARG A 74 -29.79 -16.73 -2.51
CA ARG A 74 -29.01 -15.88 -1.60
C ARG A 74 -29.87 -14.80 -0.94
N GLN A 75 -30.84 -14.23 -1.67
CA GLN A 75 -31.87 -13.32 -1.14
C GLN A 75 -32.57 -13.94 0.08
N ALA A 76 -33.16 -15.12 -0.06
CA ALA A 76 -33.89 -15.78 1.03
C ALA A 76 -32.99 -16.10 2.26
N VAL A 77 -31.70 -16.37 2.04
CA VAL A 77 -30.72 -16.59 3.13
C VAL A 77 -30.42 -15.29 3.87
N ILE A 78 -30.26 -14.17 3.16
CA ILE A 78 -30.01 -12.85 3.73
C ILE A 78 -31.27 -12.34 4.48
N GLU A 79 -32.45 -12.42 3.87
CA GLU A 79 -33.73 -12.01 4.48
C GLU A 79 -34.02 -12.80 5.76
N LYS A 80 -33.70 -14.10 5.78
CA LYS A 80 -33.77 -14.92 7.00
C LYS A 80 -32.81 -14.41 8.07
N ALA A 81 -31.56 -14.11 7.74
CA ALA A 81 -30.59 -13.61 8.72
C ALA A 81 -31.00 -12.25 9.32
N TRP A 82 -31.60 -11.35 8.54
CA TRP A 82 -32.20 -10.10 9.05
C TRP A 82 -33.36 -10.31 10.04
N SER A 83 -34.02 -11.47 10.03
CA SER A 83 -35.10 -11.80 10.97
C SER A 83 -34.65 -12.61 12.20
N GLU A 84 -33.36 -12.96 12.31
CA GLU A 84 -32.81 -13.72 13.44
C GLU A 84 -32.27 -12.78 14.53
N PRO A 85 -32.99 -12.58 15.67
CA PRO A 85 -32.56 -11.65 16.71
C PRO A 85 -31.30 -12.15 17.41
N GLY A 86 -30.30 -11.26 17.53
CA GLY A 86 -29.03 -11.54 18.19
C GLY A 86 -27.82 -11.70 17.24
N ARG A 87 -28.03 -11.75 15.92
CA ARG A 87 -26.94 -11.55 14.95
C ARG A 87 -26.42 -10.11 15.04
N ARG A 88 -25.11 -9.93 15.00
CA ARG A 88 -24.47 -8.59 15.01
C ARG A 88 -24.25 -8.08 13.59
N HIS A 89 -24.06 -8.99 12.63
CA HIS A 89 -23.71 -8.69 11.24
C HIS A 89 -24.55 -9.55 10.27
N PRO A 90 -25.90 -9.48 10.33
CA PRO A 90 -26.78 -10.50 9.76
C PRO A 90 -26.54 -10.80 8.28
N ALA A 91 -26.33 -9.78 7.44
CA ALA A 91 -26.13 -9.98 6.00
C ALA A 91 -24.74 -10.55 5.65
N THR A 92 -23.66 -10.10 6.31
CA THR A 92 -22.29 -10.54 6.02
C THR A 92 -21.91 -11.86 6.69
N GLU A 93 -22.57 -12.22 7.80
CA GLU A 93 -22.48 -13.57 8.40
C GLU A 93 -22.97 -14.69 7.44
N VAL A 94 -23.77 -14.36 6.43
CA VAL A 94 -24.39 -15.34 5.51
C VAL A 94 -24.17 -15.07 4.02
N CYS A 95 -23.49 -13.97 3.67
CA CYS A 95 -23.17 -13.60 2.29
C CYS A 95 -21.81 -12.88 2.19
N ASN A 96 -20.87 -13.45 1.42
CA ASN A 96 -19.59 -12.81 1.15
C ASN A 96 -19.71 -11.90 -0.08
N TYR A 97 -20.16 -10.67 0.17
CA TYR A 97 -20.48 -9.63 -0.82
C TYR A 97 -19.40 -9.35 -1.89
N GLN A 98 -18.18 -9.87 -1.74
CA GLN A 98 -17.07 -9.67 -2.67
C GLN A 98 -16.98 -10.73 -3.81
N THR A 99 -17.66 -11.90 -3.73
CA THR A 99 -17.32 -13.21 -4.46
C THR A 99 -18.50 -14.15 -5.32
N GLU A 100 -19.48 -13.41 -4.56
CA GLU A 100 -20.93 -12.97 -4.55
C GLU A 100 -21.33 -11.58 -5.13
N LEU A 101 -21.57 -10.52 -4.32
CA LEU A 101 -22.54 -9.47 -4.68
C LEU A 101 -22.05 -8.32 -5.58
N ILE A 102 -20.90 -7.69 -5.29
CA ILE A 102 -20.25 -6.71 -6.19
C ILE A 102 -20.20 -7.24 -7.66
N PRO A 103 -19.81 -8.51 -7.90
CA PRO A 103 -19.96 -9.21 -9.18
C PRO A 103 -21.32 -9.13 -9.87
N LEU A 104 -22.41 -9.32 -9.14
CA LEU A 104 -23.75 -9.21 -9.70
C LEU A 104 -24.06 -7.76 -10.11
N ALA A 105 -23.61 -6.78 -9.32
CA ALA A 105 -23.78 -5.38 -9.65
C ALA A 105 -22.99 -4.99 -10.92
N VAL A 106 -21.72 -5.41 -11.03
CA VAL A 106 -20.91 -5.19 -12.25
C VAL A 106 -21.50 -5.90 -13.47
N LEU A 107 -22.02 -7.13 -13.34
CA LEU A 107 -22.73 -7.82 -14.42
C LEU A 107 -23.93 -6.98 -14.93
N ALA A 108 -24.75 -6.48 -14.00
CA ALA A 108 -25.92 -5.65 -14.33
C ALA A 108 -25.59 -4.26 -14.92
N LEU A 109 -24.37 -3.75 -14.71
CA LEU A 109 -23.89 -2.48 -15.25
C LEU A 109 -23.13 -2.62 -16.58
N ARG A 110 -22.41 -3.73 -16.77
CA ARG A 110 -21.42 -3.90 -17.84
C ARG A 110 -21.89 -4.72 -19.04
N VAL A 111 -22.68 -5.76 -18.81
CA VAL A 111 -23.24 -6.65 -19.85
C VAL A 111 -24.76 -6.69 -19.73
N ALA A 112 -25.35 -5.53 -19.46
CA ALA A 112 -26.77 -5.34 -19.20
C ALA A 112 -27.66 -5.85 -20.36
N GLU A 113 -27.14 -5.82 -21.58
CA GLU A 113 -27.79 -6.30 -22.81
C GLU A 113 -27.78 -7.83 -22.98
N GLN A 114 -26.90 -8.56 -22.27
CA GLN A 114 -26.89 -10.04 -22.23
C GLN A 114 -27.77 -10.61 -21.11
N LEU A 115 -28.33 -9.75 -20.25
CA LEU A 115 -29.13 -10.16 -19.09
C LEU A 115 -30.63 -10.03 -19.38
N THR A 116 -31.39 -11.09 -19.05
CA THR A 116 -32.85 -11.07 -19.14
C THR A 116 -33.44 -10.08 -18.14
N PRO A 117 -34.68 -9.58 -18.37
CA PRO A 117 -35.37 -8.75 -17.38
C PRO A 117 -35.53 -9.42 -16.02
N GLU A 118 -35.64 -10.76 -15.99
CA GLU A 118 -35.71 -11.53 -14.73
C GLU A 118 -34.36 -11.59 -14.02
N ALA A 119 -33.25 -11.80 -14.73
CA ALA A 119 -31.91 -11.76 -14.14
C ALA A 119 -31.58 -10.37 -13.58
N HIS A 120 -31.88 -9.30 -14.33
CA HIS A 120 -31.79 -7.91 -13.84
C HIS A 120 -32.58 -7.68 -12.55
N GLN A 121 -33.83 -8.15 -12.50
CA GLN A 121 -34.66 -7.98 -11.31
C GLN A 121 -34.16 -8.83 -10.13
N ALA A 122 -33.75 -10.07 -10.36
CA ALA A 122 -33.20 -10.94 -9.32
C ALA A 122 -31.89 -10.37 -8.72
N ILE A 123 -31.03 -9.76 -9.54
CA ILE A 123 -29.86 -9.01 -9.07
C ILE A 123 -30.28 -7.82 -8.20
N ARG A 124 -31.21 -6.98 -8.67
CA ARG A 124 -31.72 -5.84 -7.90
C ARG A 124 -32.31 -6.25 -6.55
N ASP A 125 -33.05 -7.36 -6.53
CA ASP A 125 -33.72 -7.86 -5.33
C ASP A 125 -32.70 -8.35 -4.28
N VAL A 126 -31.66 -9.12 -4.68
CA VAL A 126 -30.63 -9.58 -3.73
C VAL A 126 -29.72 -8.46 -3.23
N LEU A 127 -29.41 -7.46 -4.07
CA LEU A 127 -28.65 -6.28 -3.63
C LEU A 127 -29.45 -5.44 -2.62
N ARG A 128 -30.77 -5.26 -2.82
CA ARG A 128 -31.66 -4.60 -1.86
C ARG A 128 -31.82 -5.40 -0.57
N ALA A 129 -31.93 -6.73 -0.64
CA ALA A 129 -32.00 -7.58 0.55
C ALA A 129 -30.73 -7.52 1.41
N PHE A 130 -29.56 -7.33 0.80
CA PHE A 130 -28.28 -7.19 1.51
C PHE A 130 -28.20 -5.90 2.36
N ARG A 131 -28.90 -4.84 1.95
CA ARG A 131 -28.98 -3.55 2.68
C ARG A 131 -27.61 -2.94 3.01
N PRO A 132 -26.76 -2.68 2.00
CA PRO A 132 -25.39 -2.20 2.22
C PRO A 132 -25.32 -0.82 2.91
N GLU A 133 -26.42 -0.08 3.01
CA GLU A 133 -26.52 1.20 3.72
C GLU A 133 -26.46 1.07 5.26
N VAL A 134 -26.63 -0.13 5.82
CA VAL A 134 -26.74 -0.35 7.27
C VAL A 134 -25.37 -0.61 7.89
N ALA A 135 -25.06 0.10 8.99
CA ALA A 135 -23.77 -0.01 9.69
C ALA A 135 -23.42 -1.43 10.17
N ASP A 136 -24.43 -2.24 10.52
CA ASP A 136 -24.28 -3.64 10.93
C ASP A 136 -23.74 -4.55 9.81
N VAL A 137 -23.73 -4.10 8.56
CA VAL A 137 -23.22 -4.86 7.40
C VAL A 137 -21.70 -4.68 7.23
N SER A 138 -21.03 -3.86 8.06
CA SER A 138 -19.66 -3.42 7.81
C SER A 138 -18.60 -3.96 8.81
N PRO A 139 -17.43 -4.43 8.31
CA PRO A 139 -16.21 -4.57 9.13
C PRO A 139 -15.74 -3.27 9.79
N ALA A 140 -16.20 -2.10 9.34
CA ALA A 140 -15.89 -0.80 9.96
C ALA A 140 -16.41 -0.66 11.40
N MET A 141 -17.29 -1.56 11.87
CA MET A 141 -17.70 -1.67 13.27
C MET A 141 -16.54 -1.86 14.27
N TYR A 142 -15.36 -2.32 13.83
CA TYR A 142 -14.15 -2.36 14.66
C TYR A 142 -13.47 -0.99 14.87
N MET A 143 -13.84 0.03 14.09
CA MET A 143 -13.14 1.33 14.01
C MET A 143 -14.08 2.55 14.10
N HIS A 144 -15.35 2.34 14.47
CA HIS A 144 -16.35 3.38 14.77
C HIS A 144 -16.72 4.40 13.66
N ALA A 145 -16.10 4.38 12.49
CA ALA A 145 -16.45 5.26 11.36
C ALA A 145 -16.29 4.57 9.98
N PRO A 146 -17.27 4.70 9.07
CA PRO A 146 -17.06 4.50 7.63
C PRO A 146 -15.97 5.45 7.10
N GLY A 147 -15.08 4.96 6.24
CA GLY A 147 -14.04 5.77 5.59
C GLY A 147 -12.70 5.90 6.36
N TYR A 148 -12.44 5.05 7.36
CA TYR A 148 -11.31 5.20 8.30
C TYR A 148 -10.06 4.34 7.98
N ASN A 149 -10.16 3.35 7.08
CA ASN A 149 -9.09 2.37 6.82
C ASN A 149 -8.73 2.28 5.33
N ALA A 150 -8.91 3.39 4.60
CA ALA A 150 -8.26 3.81 3.35
C ALA A 150 -8.16 2.86 2.14
N CYS A 151 -8.65 1.64 2.29
CA CYS A 151 -8.41 0.48 1.44
C CYS A 151 -9.28 -0.73 1.79
N ASN A 152 -9.46 -1.07 3.08
CA ASN A 152 -10.48 -2.05 3.47
C ASN A 152 -11.92 -1.49 3.35
N ALA A 153 -12.05 -0.17 3.27
CA ALA A 153 -13.31 0.49 2.92
C ALA A 153 -13.71 0.21 1.46
N HIS A 154 -12.76 -0.08 0.55
CA HIS A 154 -12.99 -0.08 -0.89
C HIS A 154 -14.07 -1.08 -1.32
N ASN A 155 -13.94 -2.36 -0.99
CA ASN A 155 -14.97 -3.35 -1.33
C ASN A 155 -16.37 -2.97 -0.78
N TYR A 156 -16.46 -2.25 0.34
CA TYR A 156 -17.73 -1.76 0.88
C TYR A 156 -18.24 -0.50 0.14
N LEU A 157 -17.36 0.40 -0.28
CA LEU A 157 -17.67 1.55 -1.13
C LEU A 157 -18.08 1.11 -2.54
N ASP A 158 -17.39 0.13 -3.13
CA ASP A 158 -17.74 -0.52 -4.40
C ASP A 158 -19.14 -1.15 -4.29
N MET A 159 -19.38 -1.91 -3.22
CA MET A 159 -20.68 -2.52 -2.94
C MET A 159 -21.80 -1.48 -2.78
N LEU A 160 -21.55 -0.38 -2.05
CA LEU A 160 -22.48 0.75 -1.93
C LEU A 160 -22.76 1.40 -3.29
N ALA A 161 -21.73 1.88 -3.97
CA ALA A 161 -21.85 2.66 -5.20
C ALA A 161 -22.49 1.86 -6.34
N LEU A 162 -22.01 0.64 -6.58
CA LEU A 162 -22.52 -0.20 -7.66
C LEU A 162 -23.94 -0.69 -7.34
N SER A 163 -24.28 -0.92 -6.06
CA SER A 163 -25.67 -1.16 -5.65
C SER A 163 -26.56 0.07 -5.84
N ALA A 164 -26.08 1.29 -5.56
CA ALA A 164 -26.85 2.51 -5.76
C ALA A 164 -27.24 2.70 -7.23
N GLU A 165 -26.30 2.50 -8.16
CA GLU A 165 -26.55 2.65 -9.60
C GLU A 165 -27.42 1.50 -10.17
N VAL A 166 -27.25 0.25 -9.70
CA VAL A 166 -28.07 -0.89 -10.15
C VAL A 166 -29.50 -0.85 -9.60
N THR A 167 -29.68 -0.48 -8.33
CA THR A 167 -30.98 -0.54 -7.63
C THR A 167 -31.76 0.77 -7.69
N GLY A 168 -31.09 1.90 -7.92
CA GLY A 168 -31.68 3.24 -7.85
C GLY A 168 -32.11 3.68 -6.45
N ASP A 169 -31.65 3.01 -5.39
CA ASP A 169 -32.10 3.29 -4.03
C ASP A 169 -31.50 4.61 -3.48
N PRO A 170 -32.33 5.58 -3.03
CA PRO A 170 -31.86 6.87 -2.57
C PRO A 170 -31.06 6.79 -1.26
N ASN A 171 -31.34 5.82 -0.39
CA ASN A 171 -30.63 5.65 0.88
C ASN A 171 -29.23 5.11 0.63
N VAL A 172 -29.10 4.14 -0.29
CA VAL A 172 -27.79 3.61 -0.71
C VAL A 172 -26.98 4.69 -1.44
N LYS A 173 -27.62 5.57 -2.23
CA LYS A 173 -26.94 6.69 -2.90
C LYS A 173 -26.44 7.78 -1.92
N ASP A 174 -27.16 8.04 -0.83
CA ASP A 174 -26.68 8.93 0.25
C ASP A 174 -25.56 8.25 1.08
N ALA A 175 -25.71 6.97 1.42
CA ALA A 175 -24.65 6.20 2.10
C ALA A 175 -23.35 6.14 1.28
N THR A 176 -23.45 5.98 -0.05
CA THR A 176 -22.31 6.08 -0.99
C THR A 176 -21.65 7.46 -0.91
N TYR A 177 -22.45 8.53 -0.92
CA TYR A 177 -21.97 9.90 -0.82
C TYR A 177 -21.17 10.14 0.47
N TRP A 178 -21.72 9.75 1.63
CA TRP A 178 -21.04 9.91 2.92
C TRP A 178 -19.81 9.00 3.07
N GLY A 179 -19.84 7.80 2.48
CA GLY A 179 -18.70 6.90 2.45
C GLY A 179 -17.51 7.50 1.68
N LEU A 180 -17.74 7.91 0.43
CA LEU A 180 -16.71 8.55 -0.40
C LEU A 180 -16.20 9.87 0.19
N ARG A 181 -17.08 10.66 0.82
CA ARG A 181 -16.68 11.89 1.51
C ARG A 181 -15.76 11.60 2.70
N ARG A 182 -16.11 10.65 3.56
CA ARG A 182 -15.30 10.32 4.76
C ARG A 182 -13.94 9.72 4.40
N GLU A 183 -13.88 8.92 3.34
CA GLU A 183 -12.62 8.39 2.81
C GLU A 183 -11.68 9.55 2.38
N LEU A 184 -12.19 10.57 1.67
CA LEU A 184 -11.43 11.80 1.38
C LEU A 184 -11.04 12.59 2.64
N GLU A 185 -11.94 12.71 3.62
CA GLU A 185 -11.64 13.37 4.89
C GLU A 185 -10.50 12.65 5.65
N ASN A 186 -10.43 11.32 5.61
CA ASN A 186 -9.31 10.54 6.13
C ASN A 186 -7.99 10.82 5.38
N PHE A 187 -8.02 10.80 4.04
CA PHE A 187 -6.88 11.21 3.19
C PHE A 187 -6.43 12.67 3.39
N ASN A 188 -7.26 13.51 4.02
CA ASN A 188 -6.97 14.91 4.34
C ASN A 188 -6.44 15.15 5.76
N ILE A 189 -6.53 14.17 6.68
CA ILE A 189 -6.07 14.33 8.08
C ILE A 189 -4.84 13.49 8.42
N THR A 190 -4.57 12.41 7.68
CA THR A 190 -3.36 11.58 7.80
C THR A 190 -2.49 11.72 6.54
N GLY A 191 -1.26 11.17 6.57
CA GLY A 191 -0.51 10.96 5.33
C GLY A 191 -0.97 9.73 4.53
N ASP A 192 -1.83 8.92 5.13
CA ASP A 192 -2.38 7.65 4.64
C ASP A 192 -1.43 6.79 3.80
N ALA A 193 -0.33 6.39 4.41
CA ALA A 193 0.46 5.24 3.96
C ALA A 193 0.04 3.99 4.75
N GLN A 194 -1.28 3.75 4.91
CA GLN A 194 -1.76 2.59 5.66
C GLN A 194 -1.33 1.29 4.99
N GLU A 195 -1.17 0.21 5.76
CA GLU A 195 -0.75 -1.12 5.28
C GLU A 195 -1.47 -1.51 3.96
N PHE A 196 -2.79 -1.49 4.01
CA PHE A 196 -3.63 -1.89 2.87
C PHE A 196 -3.42 -0.98 1.66
N ASN A 197 -3.20 0.32 1.91
CA ASN A 197 -2.98 1.37 0.91
C ASN A 197 -1.68 1.17 0.13
N LEU A 198 -0.65 0.64 0.78
CA LEU A 198 0.65 0.38 0.17
C LEU A 198 0.78 -1.02 -0.46
N LEU A 199 0.09 -2.04 0.09
CA LEU A 199 0.56 -3.43 -0.04
C LEU A 199 -0.50 -4.46 -0.47
N GLU A 200 -1.73 -4.38 0.03
CA GLU A 200 -2.77 -5.42 -0.16
C GLU A 200 -3.48 -5.36 -1.52
N GLY A 201 -2.76 -5.56 -2.63
CA GLY A 201 -3.33 -5.43 -3.98
C GLY A 201 -4.47 -6.40 -4.34
N HIS A 202 -4.73 -7.44 -3.54
CA HIS A 202 -5.77 -8.45 -3.78
C HIS A 202 -7.08 -8.24 -3.01
N TRP A 203 -7.08 -7.53 -1.87
CA TRP A 203 -8.33 -6.99 -1.27
C TRP A 203 -8.55 -5.55 -1.72
N CYS A 204 -7.46 -4.81 -1.86
CA CYS A 204 -7.39 -3.41 -2.18
C CYS A 204 -6.79 -3.30 -3.58
N SER A 205 -7.50 -3.89 -4.55
CA SER A 205 -7.20 -3.62 -5.95
C SER A 205 -7.22 -2.11 -6.14
N SER A 206 -6.17 -1.56 -6.75
CA SER A 206 -6.04 -0.13 -7.06
C SER A 206 -6.99 0.32 -8.19
N MET A 207 -8.11 -0.41 -8.30
CA MET A 207 -9.09 -0.47 -9.36
C MET A 207 -10.48 -0.90 -8.86
N GLY A 208 -10.73 -1.08 -7.55
CA GLY A 208 -12.13 -1.11 -7.07
C GLY A 208 -12.85 0.20 -7.44
N TYR A 209 -12.09 1.29 -7.38
CA TYR A 209 -12.46 2.58 -7.93
C TYR A 209 -12.62 2.63 -9.45
N ASP A 210 -12.11 1.70 -10.25
CA ASP A 210 -12.27 1.79 -11.71
C ASP A 210 -13.72 1.51 -12.15
N PRO A 211 -14.41 0.44 -11.71
CA PRO A 211 -15.86 0.32 -11.81
C PRO A 211 -16.62 1.51 -11.21
N MET A 212 -16.19 2.07 -10.07
CA MET A 212 -16.85 3.28 -9.52
C MET A 212 -16.65 4.51 -10.42
N LYS A 213 -15.44 4.72 -10.98
CA LYS A 213 -15.15 5.79 -11.95
C LYS A 213 -15.95 5.62 -13.25
N ALA A 214 -16.21 4.38 -13.66
CA ALA A 214 -16.91 4.04 -14.90
C ALA A 214 -18.44 4.13 -14.77
N TYR A 215 -19.01 3.69 -13.65
CA TYR A 215 -20.47 3.49 -13.53
C TYR A 215 -21.20 4.48 -12.61
N ILE A 216 -20.54 5.23 -11.73
CA ILE A 216 -21.22 6.24 -10.90
C ILE A 216 -21.77 7.37 -11.78
N SER A 217 -23.09 7.53 -11.79
CA SER A 217 -23.79 8.53 -12.60
C SER A 217 -23.74 9.94 -12.00
N ASP A 218 -23.47 10.07 -10.70
CA ASP A 218 -23.39 11.35 -10.01
C ASP A 218 -22.02 12.05 -10.23
N PRO A 219 -21.98 13.25 -10.85
CA PRO A 219 -20.70 13.91 -11.18
C PRO A 219 -19.88 14.44 -9.98
N LEU A 220 -20.43 14.44 -8.77
CA LEU A 220 -19.69 14.77 -7.55
C LEU A 220 -19.10 13.49 -6.95
N GLN A 221 -19.90 12.43 -6.78
CA GLN A 221 -19.44 11.12 -6.31
C GLN A 221 -18.37 10.53 -7.23
N ALA A 222 -18.56 10.60 -8.56
CA ALA A 222 -17.57 10.13 -9.54
C ALA A 222 -16.24 10.92 -9.45
N ARG A 223 -16.26 12.22 -9.09
CA ARG A 223 -15.03 13.00 -8.85
C ARG A 223 -14.36 12.61 -7.53
N MET A 224 -15.14 12.34 -6.47
CA MET A 224 -14.58 11.79 -5.22
C MET A 224 -13.89 10.46 -5.48
N ALA A 225 -14.53 9.54 -6.21
CA ALA A 225 -13.94 8.27 -6.61
C ALA A 225 -12.65 8.45 -7.44
N ARG A 226 -12.61 9.38 -8.41
CA ARG A 226 -11.38 9.70 -9.16
C ARG A 226 -10.24 10.19 -8.25
N MET A 227 -10.51 11.14 -7.36
CA MET A 227 -9.49 11.71 -6.48
C MET A 227 -8.95 10.71 -5.46
N ILE A 228 -9.80 9.81 -4.94
CA ILE A 228 -9.36 8.71 -4.08
C ILE A 228 -8.47 7.74 -4.86
N ALA A 229 -8.91 7.26 -6.04
CA ALA A 229 -8.14 6.35 -6.89
C ALA A 229 -6.73 6.91 -7.18
N GLU A 230 -6.67 8.18 -7.57
CA GLU A 230 -5.42 8.89 -7.86
C GLU A 230 -4.52 9.00 -6.62
N ARG A 231 -5.07 9.28 -5.44
CA ARG A 231 -4.33 9.35 -4.17
C ARG A 231 -3.71 8.00 -3.79
N ILE A 232 -4.41 6.89 -4.04
CA ILE A 232 -3.93 5.52 -3.83
C ILE A 232 -2.79 5.19 -4.81
N TRP A 233 -2.93 5.54 -6.09
CA TRP A 233 -1.86 5.34 -7.08
C TRP A 233 -0.61 6.19 -6.78
N ILE A 234 -0.79 7.42 -6.28
CA ILE A 234 0.31 8.24 -5.77
C ILE A 234 1.01 7.51 -4.60
N ASN A 235 0.28 7.01 -3.60
CA ASN A 235 0.86 6.24 -2.48
C ASN A 235 1.68 5.01 -2.94
N ARG A 236 1.11 4.21 -3.84
CA ARG A 236 1.78 3.03 -4.42
C ARG A 236 3.04 3.45 -5.17
N PHE A 237 2.98 4.49 -6.02
CA PHE A 237 4.16 4.97 -6.72
C PHE A 237 5.21 5.55 -5.77
N LEU A 238 4.87 6.35 -4.76
CA LEU A 238 5.84 6.86 -3.79
C LEU A 238 6.60 5.74 -3.06
N THR A 239 6.02 4.55 -2.89
CA THR A 239 6.72 3.37 -2.34
C THR A 239 7.41 2.48 -3.38
N TRP A 240 7.05 2.57 -4.67
CA TRP A 240 7.70 1.85 -5.76
C TRP A 240 9.16 2.30 -5.99
N SER A 241 10.12 1.41 -5.76
CA SER A 241 11.49 1.60 -6.25
C SER A 241 11.63 0.94 -7.63
N ALA A 242 11.91 1.75 -8.65
CA ALA A 242 12.20 1.30 -10.01
C ALA A 242 13.52 0.48 -10.10
N VAL A 243 14.43 0.64 -9.13
CA VAL A 243 15.73 -0.04 -9.07
C VAL A 243 15.56 -1.50 -8.63
N VAL A 244 14.69 -1.72 -7.65
CA VAL A 244 14.36 -3.06 -7.12
C VAL A 244 13.20 -3.69 -7.93
N GLU A 245 12.51 -2.89 -8.74
CA GLU A 245 11.18 -3.15 -9.31
C GLU A 245 10.19 -3.65 -8.24
N ARG A 246 10.06 -2.96 -7.11
CA ARG A 246 9.19 -3.37 -5.99
C ARG A 246 8.58 -2.18 -5.28
N ASN A 247 7.40 -2.35 -4.68
CA ASN A 247 6.95 -1.47 -3.60
C ASN A 247 7.79 -1.80 -2.35
N THR A 248 8.39 -0.77 -1.75
CA THR A 248 9.42 -0.87 -0.71
C THR A 248 8.99 -0.15 0.58
N GLY A 249 9.65 -0.49 1.68
CA GLY A 249 9.43 0.13 2.99
C GLY A 249 8.82 -0.84 4.03
N PRO A 250 8.57 -0.33 5.25
CA PRO A 250 8.05 -1.10 6.37
C PRO A 250 6.56 -1.40 6.20
N GLY A 251 6.03 -2.23 7.08
CA GLY A 251 4.65 -2.68 7.06
C GLY A 251 4.34 -3.61 5.90
N SER A 252 5.30 -3.94 5.03
CA SER A 252 5.13 -4.86 3.91
C SER A 252 4.49 -6.16 4.40
N ARG A 253 3.28 -6.51 3.93
CA ARG A 253 2.75 -7.87 4.12
C ARG A 253 3.72 -8.82 3.45
N MET A 254 4.53 -9.50 4.25
CA MET A 254 5.63 -10.33 3.74
C MET A 254 5.14 -11.69 3.22
N ALA A 255 3.95 -11.71 2.61
CA ALA A 255 3.48 -12.80 1.78
C ALA A 255 4.54 -13.05 0.70
N PRO A 256 5.24 -14.21 0.69
CA PRO A 256 6.44 -14.39 -0.13
C PRO A 256 6.19 -14.19 -1.63
N GLY A 257 4.95 -14.47 -2.08
CA GLY A 257 4.45 -14.13 -3.40
C GLY A 257 4.62 -12.66 -3.78
N ALA A 258 4.19 -11.71 -2.94
CA ALA A 258 4.29 -10.28 -3.25
C ALA A 258 5.76 -9.83 -3.37
N TRP A 259 6.60 -10.38 -2.50
CA TRP A 259 8.03 -10.11 -2.39
C TRP A 259 8.84 -10.63 -3.58
N ILE A 260 8.73 -11.93 -3.88
CA ILE A 260 9.53 -12.54 -4.95
C ILE A 260 9.03 -12.12 -6.34
N GLY A 261 7.77 -11.70 -6.45
CA GLY A 261 7.17 -11.14 -7.67
C GLY A 261 6.11 -12.04 -8.30
N CYS A 262 5.50 -12.88 -7.47
CA CYS A 262 4.67 -14.02 -7.84
C CYS A 262 3.23 -13.93 -7.32
N SER A 263 2.80 -12.74 -6.87
CA SER A 263 1.41 -12.47 -6.49
C SER A 263 0.59 -11.96 -7.68
N GLY A 264 -0.71 -12.25 -7.67
CA GLY A 264 -1.67 -11.62 -8.58
C GLY A 264 -1.68 -10.09 -8.43
N ASP A 265 -1.41 -9.59 -7.22
CA ASP A 265 -1.24 -8.17 -6.89
C ASP A 265 -0.18 -7.49 -7.77
N ARG A 266 0.94 -8.17 -8.06
CA ARG A 266 2.01 -7.60 -8.87
C ARG A 266 1.66 -7.59 -10.35
N ALA A 267 1.03 -8.65 -10.85
CA ALA A 267 0.47 -8.66 -12.21
C ALA A 267 -0.61 -7.56 -12.35
N GLN A 268 -1.40 -7.32 -11.30
CA GLN A 268 -2.40 -6.25 -11.29
C GLN A 268 -1.77 -4.84 -11.21
N PHE A 269 -0.71 -4.67 -10.42
CA PHE A 269 0.04 -3.41 -10.37
C PHE A 269 0.69 -3.11 -11.73
N ALA A 270 1.23 -4.13 -12.41
CA ALA A 270 1.79 -4.01 -13.76
C ALA A 270 0.77 -3.50 -14.79
N CYS A 271 -0.54 -3.79 -14.64
CA CYS A 271 -1.58 -3.21 -15.48
C CYS A 271 -1.62 -1.67 -15.43
N GLY A 272 -1.13 -1.05 -14.34
CA GLY A 272 -1.04 0.40 -14.18
C GLY A 272 0.35 1.00 -14.47
N MET A 273 1.27 0.27 -15.10
CA MET A 273 2.63 0.77 -15.41
C MET A 273 2.78 1.16 -16.89
N GLU A 274 3.56 2.21 -17.17
CA GLU A 274 4.01 2.59 -18.53
C GLU A 274 5.07 1.62 -19.08
N LYS A 275 5.93 1.08 -18.21
CA LYS A 275 7.03 0.18 -18.58
C LYS A 275 6.75 -1.24 -18.09
N PRO A 276 7.14 -2.27 -18.86
CA PRO A 276 6.94 -3.67 -18.48
C PRO A 276 7.85 -4.05 -17.32
N ILE A 277 7.34 -4.87 -16.40
CA ILE A 277 8.06 -5.41 -15.25
C ILE A 277 7.90 -6.93 -15.20
N TRP A 278 8.89 -7.65 -14.64
CA TRP A 278 8.79 -9.11 -14.54
C TRP A 278 7.71 -9.52 -13.52
N VAL A 279 6.88 -10.50 -13.87
CA VAL A 279 5.83 -11.09 -13.01
C VAL A 279 5.72 -12.60 -13.24
N ASN A 280 5.48 -13.38 -12.18
CA ASN A 280 5.24 -14.82 -12.34
C ASN A 280 4.13 -15.37 -11.42
N ASN A 281 2.91 -15.46 -11.96
CA ASN A 281 1.72 -15.99 -11.26
C ASN A 281 1.76 -17.52 -11.01
N ASN A 282 2.68 -18.24 -11.65
CA ASN A 282 2.72 -19.70 -11.71
C ASN A 282 3.92 -20.29 -10.93
N PHE A 283 4.75 -19.42 -10.35
CA PHE A 283 6.05 -19.74 -9.75
C PHE A 283 6.02 -20.95 -8.82
N ILE A 284 6.83 -21.95 -9.14
CA ILE A 284 6.89 -23.21 -8.41
C ILE A 284 7.77 -23.03 -7.17
N TRP A 285 7.12 -22.75 -6.05
CA TRP A 285 7.74 -22.69 -4.71
C TRP A 285 8.20 -24.08 -4.19
N GLY A 286 8.05 -25.16 -4.95
CA GLY A 286 8.32 -26.54 -4.54
C GLY A 286 7.21 -27.07 -3.62
N ASP A 287 7.58 -27.59 -2.45
CA ASP A 287 6.75 -28.08 -1.32
C ASP A 287 5.64 -27.15 -0.80
N TRP A 288 5.49 -26.00 -1.42
CA TRP A 288 4.79 -24.80 -1.00
C TRP A 288 3.73 -24.35 -2.02
N GLN A 289 3.54 -25.12 -3.10
CA GLN A 289 2.48 -24.87 -4.07
C GLN A 289 1.13 -24.77 -3.34
N LYS A 290 0.47 -23.62 -3.48
CA LYS A 290 -0.87 -23.40 -2.96
C LYS A 290 -1.81 -24.43 -3.57
N ILE A 291 -2.37 -25.30 -2.72
CA ILE A 291 -3.45 -26.21 -3.11
C ILE A 291 -4.65 -25.33 -3.46
N THR A 292 -4.81 -25.02 -4.74
CA THR A 292 -5.79 -24.04 -5.21
C THR A 292 -7.12 -24.76 -5.45
N PRO A 293 -8.15 -24.56 -4.60
CA PRO A 293 -9.46 -25.15 -4.86
C PRO A 293 -10.03 -24.46 -6.09
N ALA A 294 -10.52 -25.23 -7.06
CA ALA A 294 -11.02 -24.69 -8.32
C ALA A 294 -12.18 -23.70 -8.08
N GLY A 295 -11.90 -22.40 -8.25
CA GLY A 295 -12.80 -21.32 -7.82
C GLY A 295 -12.45 -19.97 -8.48
N ARG A 296 -12.89 -19.79 -9.73
CA ARG A 296 -12.79 -18.48 -10.41
C ARG A 296 -13.81 -17.49 -9.81
N TRP A 297 -13.31 -16.49 -9.07
CA TRP A 297 -13.77 -15.08 -9.09
C TRP A 297 -14.37 -14.61 -10.45
N PRO A 298 -15.68 -14.58 -10.76
CA PRO A 298 -16.19 -14.09 -12.05
C PRO A 298 -15.99 -12.59 -12.34
N LEU A 299 -15.21 -11.85 -11.52
CA LEU A 299 -14.82 -10.46 -11.75
C LEU A 299 -13.32 -10.24 -12.02
N ASP A 300 -12.50 -11.28 -12.08
CA ASP A 300 -11.06 -11.15 -12.35
C ASP A 300 -10.71 -10.70 -13.78
N ASP A 301 -11.72 -10.29 -14.58
CA ASP A 301 -11.70 -10.31 -16.05
C ASP A 301 -12.29 -9.02 -16.72
N VAL A 302 -11.37 -8.26 -17.36
CA VAL A 302 -11.49 -7.42 -18.59
C VAL A 302 -12.02 -5.96 -18.67
N GLU A 303 -12.55 -5.26 -17.66
CA GLU A 303 -12.87 -3.81 -17.84
C GLU A 303 -12.80 -3.02 -16.53
N GLY A 304 -12.33 -1.77 -16.62
CA GLY A 304 -11.71 -1.08 -15.48
C GLY A 304 -10.41 -1.75 -15.00
N MET A 305 -9.92 -2.78 -15.69
CA MET A 305 -8.80 -3.62 -15.23
C MET A 305 -7.41 -3.23 -15.76
N VAL A 306 -7.37 -2.23 -16.62
CA VAL A 306 -6.23 -1.33 -16.78
C VAL A 306 -6.72 0.02 -16.28
N PRO A 307 -6.08 0.60 -15.25
CA PRO A 307 -6.55 1.83 -14.63
C PRO A 307 -6.33 3.02 -15.57
N ASP A 308 -7.35 3.86 -15.73
CA ASP A 308 -7.16 5.16 -16.39
C ASP A 308 -6.36 6.08 -15.44
N LEU A 309 -5.08 6.29 -15.77
CA LEU A 309 -4.10 7.03 -14.97
C LEU A 309 -3.52 8.21 -15.77
N PRO A 310 -3.51 9.44 -15.20
CA PRO A 310 -2.79 10.56 -15.78
C PRO A 310 -1.30 10.23 -15.95
N ALA A 311 -0.76 10.48 -17.15
CA ALA A 311 0.60 10.08 -17.52
C ALA A 311 1.70 10.61 -16.57
N TYR A 312 1.50 11.76 -15.93
CA TYR A 312 2.46 12.32 -14.97
C TYR A 312 2.67 11.47 -13.70
N LEU A 313 1.74 10.56 -13.37
CA LEU A 313 1.95 9.61 -12.28
C LEU A 313 3.08 8.61 -12.59
N GLN A 314 3.28 8.28 -13.87
CA GLN A 314 4.37 7.41 -14.33
C GLN A 314 5.75 8.06 -14.16
N ASP A 315 5.83 9.40 -14.13
CA ASP A 315 7.07 10.08 -13.77
C ASP A 315 7.45 9.84 -12.31
N ILE A 316 6.48 9.81 -11.39
CA ILE A 316 6.74 9.38 -10.00
C ILE A 316 7.30 7.96 -10.02
N ALA A 317 6.60 7.01 -10.68
CA ALA A 317 7.04 5.62 -10.77
C ALA A 317 8.46 5.45 -11.34
N TRP A 318 8.81 6.19 -12.40
CA TRP A 318 9.96 5.87 -13.25
C TRP A 318 11.05 6.94 -13.38
N ARG A 319 10.79 8.17 -12.95
CA ARG A 319 11.62 9.36 -13.24
C ARG A 319 11.84 10.28 -12.04
N ARG A 320 11.41 9.89 -10.83
CA ARG A 320 11.62 10.63 -9.58
C ARG A 320 13.09 10.99 -9.33
N GLN A 321 13.30 12.05 -8.59
CA GLN A 321 14.61 12.43 -8.09
C GLN A 321 15.03 11.51 -6.94
N TYR A 322 16.33 11.22 -6.87
CA TYR A 322 16.94 10.41 -5.81
C TYR A 322 18.05 11.21 -5.08
N PRO A 323 18.20 11.07 -3.75
CA PRO A 323 17.41 10.20 -2.87
C PRO A 323 15.98 10.69 -2.69
N ASN A 324 15.02 9.75 -2.69
CA ASN A 324 13.62 10.04 -2.40
C ASN A 324 13.32 9.56 -0.99
N GLU A 325 12.96 10.47 -0.09
CA GLU A 325 12.58 10.12 1.28
C GLU A 325 11.10 10.40 1.50
N LEU A 326 10.32 9.34 1.58
CA LEU A 326 8.93 9.35 1.97
C LEU A 326 8.86 9.29 3.51
N GLN A 327 8.28 10.30 4.14
CA GLN A 327 7.88 10.26 5.55
C GLN A 327 6.39 10.56 5.68
N CYS A 328 5.72 9.91 6.63
CA CYS A 328 4.37 10.30 7.03
C CYS A 328 4.01 9.81 8.44
N SER A 329 2.88 10.27 8.96
CA SER A 329 2.23 9.66 10.11
C SER A 329 1.04 8.81 9.71
N VAL A 330 0.82 7.74 10.47
CA VAL A 330 -0.30 6.81 10.35
C VAL A 330 -0.89 6.56 11.74
N GLN A 331 -2.21 6.40 11.84
CA GLN A 331 -2.88 6.22 13.12
C GLN A 331 -3.14 4.72 13.39
N LEU A 332 -2.63 4.20 14.50
CA LEU A 332 -2.64 2.77 14.86
C LEU A 332 -3.21 2.55 16.26
N VAL A 333 -3.74 1.36 16.54
CA VAL A 333 -4.27 1.02 17.86
C VAL A 333 -3.40 -0.07 18.52
N PRO A 334 -2.67 0.24 19.61
CA PRO A 334 -1.81 -0.74 20.28
C PRO A 334 -2.56 -1.87 20.98
N TRP A 335 -2.00 -3.08 20.96
CA TRP A 335 -2.59 -4.34 21.46
C TRP A 335 -2.36 -4.59 22.96
N MET A 336 -2.51 -3.56 23.81
CA MET A 336 -2.31 -3.69 25.26
C MET A 336 -3.27 -4.72 25.90
N ASP A 337 -4.48 -4.85 25.36
CA ASP A 337 -5.50 -5.82 25.81
C ASP A 337 -5.08 -7.29 25.66
N LYS A 338 -4.00 -7.56 24.91
CA LYS A 338 -3.49 -8.93 24.63
C LYS A 338 -2.10 -9.14 25.20
N TYR A 339 -1.67 -8.24 26.08
CA TYR A 339 -0.47 -8.37 26.90
C TYR A 339 -0.81 -8.82 28.32
N PRO A 340 0.07 -9.60 28.97
CA PRO A 340 -0.13 -10.05 30.34
C PRO A 340 -0.11 -8.85 31.30
N GLU A 341 -1.11 -8.77 32.17
CA GLU A 341 -1.20 -7.72 33.18
C GLU A 341 -0.04 -7.83 34.19
N LEU A 342 0.78 -6.78 34.28
CA LEU A 342 1.90 -6.71 35.21
C LEU A 342 1.50 -5.95 36.48
N ALA A 343 1.78 -6.54 37.64
CA ALA A 343 1.34 -6.01 38.93
C ALA A 343 1.85 -4.58 39.18
N GLY A 344 0.91 -3.65 39.42
CA GLY A 344 1.21 -2.23 39.64
C GLY A 344 1.42 -1.40 38.37
N ILE A 345 1.25 -1.97 37.18
CA ILE A 345 1.36 -1.27 35.89
C ILE A 345 -0.01 -1.25 35.20
N SER A 346 -0.40 -0.12 34.61
CA SER A 346 -1.66 -0.02 33.88
C SER A 346 -1.65 -0.89 32.63
N ASN A 347 -2.67 -1.72 32.44
CA ASN A 347 -2.96 -2.39 31.16
C ASN A 347 -4.15 -1.77 30.42
N ALA A 348 -4.48 -0.51 30.71
CA ALA A 348 -5.53 0.20 30.00
C ALA A 348 -5.20 0.32 28.50
N ARG A 349 -6.19 0.06 27.64
CA ARG A 349 -6.04 0.25 26.18
C ARG A 349 -5.69 1.73 25.92
N PRO A 350 -4.55 2.03 25.28
CA PRO A 350 -4.17 3.40 25.00
C PRO A 350 -5.01 3.97 23.86
N GLU A 351 -5.10 5.30 23.81
CA GLU A 351 -5.65 6.01 22.66
C GLU A 351 -4.89 5.64 21.37
N PRO A 352 -5.53 5.69 20.19
CA PRO A 352 -4.87 5.39 18.92
C PRO A 352 -3.62 6.26 18.72
N VAL A 353 -2.45 5.61 18.68
CA VAL A 353 -1.16 6.27 18.60
C VAL A 353 -0.87 6.75 17.19
N LEU A 354 -0.18 7.87 17.09
CA LEU A 354 0.41 8.31 15.85
C LEU A 354 1.76 7.60 15.68
N ALA A 355 1.94 6.91 14.56
CA ALA A 355 3.14 6.17 14.21
C ALA A 355 3.82 6.80 13.00
N LYS A 356 5.13 7.05 13.07
CA LYS A 356 5.92 7.60 11.97
C LYS A 356 6.37 6.46 11.06
N TYR A 357 6.09 6.60 9.78
CA TYR A 357 6.59 5.76 8.68
C TYR A 357 7.71 6.52 7.97
N VAL A 358 8.79 5.83 7.64
CA VAL A 358 9.90 6.34 6.79
C VAL A 358 10.24 5.30 5.72
N ASN A 359 10.45 5.73 4.48
CA ASN A 359 11.09 4.94 3.43
C ASN A 359 12.03 5.83 2.61
N HIS A 360 13.32 5.47 2.59
CA HIS A 360 14.40 6.17 1.92
C HIS A 360 14.89 5.34 0.73
N GLN A 361 14.85 5.90 -0.48
CA GLN A 361 15.18 5.22 -1.74
C GLN A 361 16.34 5.93 -2.44
N THR A 362 17.29 5.16 -2.98
CA THR A 362 18.39 5.63 -3.83
C THR A 362 18.32 5.00 -5.22
N LYS A 363 19.35 5.24 -6.05
CA LYS A 363 19.52 4.56 -7.35
C LYS A 363 20.02 3.11 -7.24
N GLN A 364 20.34 2.63 -6.04
CA GLN A 364 20.93 1.29 -5.82
C GLN A 364 20.15 0.47 -4.75
N TYR A 365 19.48 1.13 -3.79
CA TYR A 365 18.74 0.47 -2.71
C TYR A 365 17.48 1.22 -2.25
N ALA A 366 16.69 0.60 -1.37
CA ALA A 366 15.69 1.25 -0.54
C ALA A 366 15.74 0.71 0.90
N ILE A 367 15.40 1.54 1.89
CA ILE A 367 15.34 1.17 3.31
C ILE A 367 14.26 1.99 4.04
N GLY A 368 13.41 1.31 4.80
CA GLY A 368 12.37 1.98 5.58
C GLY A 368 12.05 1.31 6.91
N SER A 369 11.40 2.06 7.81
CA SER A 369 11.00 1.64 9.16
C SER A 369 9.75 2.37 9.66
N ILE A 370 8.98 1.71 10.53
CA ILE A 370 7.80 2.28 11.19
C ILE A 370 7.96 2.21 12.72
N THR A 371 7.43 3.19 13.45
CA THR A 371 7.64 3.32 14.90
C THR A 371 6.77 2.44 15.78
N HIS A 372 5.75 1.75 15.25
CA HIS A 372 4.81 0.97 16.05
C HIS A 372 4.32 -0.27 15.31
N ALA A 373 3.88 -1.26 16.09
CA ALA A 373 3.17 -2.41 15.58
C ALA A 373 1.85 -2.01 14.91
N TRP A 374 1.53 -2.67 13.80
CA TRP A 374 0.32 -2.45 13.04
C TRP A 374 -0.77 -3.44 13.45
N ASP A 375 -1.97 -2.95 13.77
CA ASP A 375 -3.11 -3.74 14.30
C ASP A 375 -3.64 -4.74 13.26
N ALA A 376 -3.93 -4.25 12.05
CA ALA A 376 -4.85 -4.90 11.14
C ALA A 376 -4.25 -6.06 10.31
N SER A 377 -3.01 -6.50 10.60
CA SER A 377 -2.56 -7.80 10.12
C SER A 377 -1.47 -8.49 10.92
N THR A 378 -1.50 -9.79 10.72
CA THR A 378 -0.60 -10.83 11.17
C THR A 378 0.66 -10.96 10.31
N CYS A 379 0.96 -9.99 9.42
CA CYS A 379 1.91 -10.16 8.30
C CYS A 379 3.15 -9.23 8.32
N MET A 380 3.39 -8.53 9.43
CA MET A 380 4.03 -7.22 9.40
C MET A 380 5.51 -7.23 9.80
N VAL A 381 6.34 -6.56 9.01
CA VAL A 381 7.72 -6.20 9.37
C VAL A 381 7.88 -4.72 9.61
N TYR A 382 8.53 -4.35 10.71
CA TYR A 382 8.65 -2.95 11.12
C TYR A 382 9.88 -2.23 10.55
N MET A 383 10.80 -2.91 9.88
CA MET A 383 11.95 -2.33 9.17
C MET A 383 12.39 -3.25 8.02
N SER A 384 12.70 -2.72 6.84
CA SER A 384 13.19 -3.55 5.73
C SER A 384 14.11 -2.77 4.80
N ALA A 385 15.16 -3.44 4.31
CA ALA A 385 16.05 -2.94 3.26
C ALA A 385 15.99 -3.85 2.02
N TRP A 386 16.19 -3.25 0.84
CA TRP A 386 15.86 -3.83 -0.46
C TRP A 386 16.90 -3.42 -1.51
N TRP A 387 17.44 -4.38 -2.25
CA TRP A 387 18.32 -4.10 -3.40
C TRP A 387 18.29 -5.26 -4.40
N ASN A 388 19.02 -5.11 -5.51
CA ASN A 388 19.31 -6.20 -6.43
C ASN A 388 20.82 -6.48 -6.40
N ASP A 389 21.20 -7.77 -6.36
CA ASP A 389 22.59 -8.22 -6.39
C ASP A 389 23.23 -7.89 -7.76
N SER A 390 23.91 -6.75 -7.82
CA SER A 390 24.51 -6.24 -9.05
C SER A 390 25.78 -7.00 -9.48
N GLY A 391 26.15 -8.08 -8.78
CA GLY A 391 27.24 -8.99 -9.14
C GLY A 391 26.80 -10.17 -10.03
N ARG A 392 25.56 -10.19 -10.50
CA ARG A 392 24.96 -11.33 -11.23
C ARG A 392 24.99 -11.23 -12.75
N GLN A 393 24.75 -12.39 -13.35
CA GLN A 393 24.70 -12.59 -14.80
C GLN A 393 23.50 -11.86 -15.41
N HIS A 394 23.65 -11.46 -16.67
CA HIS A 394 22.67 -10.69 -17.43
C HIS A 394 21.53 -11.55 -18.04
N ASP A 395 21.42 -12.83 -17.66
CA ASP A 395 20.44 -13.79 -18.19
C ASP A 395 19.05 -13.65 -17.55
N ALA A 396 18.99 -13.22 -16.29
CA ALA A 396 17.74 -13.05 -15.56
C ALA A 396 17.19 -11.62 -15.69
N PRO A 397 15.86 -11.43 -15.85
CA PRO A 397 15.26 -10.10 -15.89
C PRO A 397 15.26 -9.44 -14.51
N LEU A 398 15.29 -8.10 -14.50
CA LEU A 398 15.11 -7.30 -13.29
C LEU A 398 13.75 -7.62 -12.63
N GLY A 399 13.62 -7.35 -11.33
CA GLY A 399 12.43 -7.72 -10.57
C GLY A 399 12.34 -9.22 -10.20
N SER A 400 12.95 -10.14 -10.95
CA SER A 400 12.92 -11.57 -10.64
C SER A 400 13.64 -11.96 -9.33
N PRO A 401 13.30 -13.11 -8.70
CA PRO A 401 14.04 -13.66 -7.55
C PRO A 401 15.54 -13.75 -7.79
N ARG A 402 15.96 -13.98 -9.04
CA ARG A 402 17.37 -14.23 -9.38
C ARG A 402 18.27 -13.02 -9.16
N HIS A 403 17.74 -11.79 -9.04
CA HIS A 403 18.49 -10.60 -8.60
C HIS A 403 18.15 -10.16 -7.18
N PHE A 404 16.92 -10.42 -6.72
CA PHE A 404 16.38 -9.83 -5.50
C PHE A 404 17.14 -10.23 -4.22
N CYS A 405 17.50 -9.21 -3.43
CA CYS A 405 17.98 -9.34 -2.06
C CYS A 405 17.19 -8.41 -1.12
N THR A 406 16.94 -8.88 0.10
CA THR A 406 16.31 -8.07 1.14
C THR A 406 16.78 -8.48 2.54
N LEU A 407 16.84 -7.49 3.42
CA LEU A 407 17.29 -7.60 4.81
C LEU A 407 16.17 -7.10 5.72
N TYR A 408 15.71 -7.94 6.65
CA TYR A 408 14.59 -7.63 7.54
C TYR A 408 14.75 -8.28 8.92
N PRO A 409 14.33 -7.62 10.01
CA PRO A 409 14.26 -8.20 11.34
C PRO A 409 12.92 -8.91 11.57
N HIS A 410 12.94 -9.97 12.38
CA HIS A 410 11.75 -10.55 13.03
C HIS A 410 12.09 -11.09 14.41
N TYR A 411 11.16 -11.01 15.37
CA TYR A 411 11.22 -11.85 16.57
C TYR A 411 10.61 -13.21 16.26
N VAL A 412 11.32 -14.30 16.55
CA VAL A 412 10.94 -15.65 16.11
C VAL A 412 11.08 -16.73 17.19
N PHE A 413 10.18 -17.69 17.11
CA PHE A 413 10.18 -18.91 17.93
C PHE A 413 10.74 -20.10 17.14
N ASN A 414 11.47 -20.98 17.84
CA ASN A 414 12.15 -22.16 17.28
C ASN A 414 13.08 -21.88 16.08
N GLY A 415 13.45 -20.62 15.85
CA GLY A 415 14.26 -20.19 14.71
C GLY A 415 13.50 -20.16 13.37
N ALA A 416 12.17 -20.10 13.38
CA ALA A 416 11.33 -20.14 12.18
C ALA A 416 11.65 -19.06 11.13
N SER A 417 11.34 -19.36 9.87
CA SER A 417 11.46 -18.46 8.72
C SER A 417 10.36 -18.76 7.69
N PHE A 418 10.01 -17.80 6.83
CA PHE A 418 9.03 -18.01 5.76
C PHE A 418 9.46 -19.02 4.69
N LEU A 419 10.64 -19.65 4.82
CA LEU A 419 11.14 -20.70 3.92
C LEU A 419 11.63 -21.99 4.64
N ASP A 420 11.40 -22.17 5.94
CA ASP A 420 11.85 -23.36 6.70
C ASP A 420 10.70 -24.07 7.42
N ARG A 421 10.62 -25.42 7.40
CA ARG A 421 9.55 -26.18 8.10
C ARG A 421 9.86 -26.30 9.59
N THR A 422 9.41 -25.31 10.35
CA THR A 422 9.60 -25.21 11.81
C THR A 422 8.27 -25.33 12.54
N GLU A 423 8.11 -26.32 13.41
CA GLU A 423 6.87 -26.47 14.18
C GLU A 423 6.78 -25.47 15.35
N ILE A 424 5.61 -24.87 15.50
CA ILE A 424 5.22 -23.97 16.60
C ILE A 424 3.90 -24.51 17.18
N TYR A 425 3.77 -24.55 18.51
CA TYR A 425 2.60 -25.07 19.21
C TYR A 425 2.07 -24.04 20.21
N PHE A 426 0.75 -23.97 20.36
CA PHE A 426 0.07 -23.03 21.26
C PHE A 426 -0.82 -23.77 22.26
N ASP A 427 -0.98 -23.23 23.47
CA ASP A 427 -1.67 -23.90 24.60
C ASP A 427 -3.14 -24.27 24.30
N ASN A 428 -3.78 -23.61 23.32
CA ASN A 428 -5.15 -23.93 22.91
C ASN A 428 -5.25 -25.13 21.95
N ARG A 429 -4.12 -25.62 21.42
CA ARG A 429 -3.97 -26.83 20.60
C ARG A 429 -2.61 -27.48 20.89
N PRO A 430 -2.38 -28.01 22.10
CA PRO A 430 -1.04 -28.40 22.52
C PRO A 430 -0.43 -29.52 21.68
N ASP A 431 -1.27 -30.40 21.11
CA ASP A 431 -0.85 -31.57 20.33
C ASP A 431 -0.78 -31.34 18.81
N GLU A 432 -1.35 -30.25 18.30
CA GLU A 432 -1.35 -29.93 16.86
C GLU A 432 -0.43 -28.71 16.60
N PRO A 433 0.59 -28.84 15.74
CA PRO A 433 1.41 -27.68 15.36
C PRO A 433 0.55 -26.68 14.57
N ALA A 434 0.90 -25.40 14.67
CA ALA A 434 0.34 -24.36 13.81
C ALA A 434 0.47 -24.78 12.34
N LYS A 435 -0.66 -24.76 11.63
CA LYS A 435 -0.77 -25.17 10.23
C LYS A 435 -0.92 -23.97 9.32
N ASP A 436 -0.39 -24.11 8.13
CA ASP A 436 -0.37 -23.06 7.14
C ASP A 436 -1.71 -22.88 6.38
N GLU A 437 -1.89 -21.71 5.76
CA GLU A 437 -3.12 -21.36 5.05
C GLU A 437 -3.20 -21.96 3.64
N TRP A 438 -2.08 -22.20 2.97
CA TRP A 438 -1.98 -22.49 1.52
C TRP A 438 -1.78 -23.98 1.17
N SER A 439 -1.09 -24.75 2.02
CA SER A 439 -0.80 -26.19 1.85
C SER A 439 -1.37 -27.07 2.97
N LYS A 440 -1.87 -26.45 4.05
CA LYS A 440 -2.42 -27.06 5.29
C LYS A 440 -1.44 -27.99 6.04
N GLN A 441 -0.14 -27.83 5.83
CA GLN A 441 0.94 -28.58 6.47
C GLN A 441 1.38 -27.94 7.80
N PRO A 442 2.07 -28.69 8.68
CA PRO A 442 2.75 -28.13 9.85
C PRO A 442 3.79 -27.06 9.49
N GLY A 443 3.76 -25.95 10.22
CA GLY A 443 4.71 -24.83 10.11
C GLY A 443 4.01 -23.47 9.90
N PRO A 444 4.64 -22.35 10.30
CA PRO A 444 4.08 -21.01 10.19
C PRO A 444 4.20 -20.47 8.75
N TYR A 445 3.43 -21.02 7.81
CA TYR A 445 3.25 -20.47 6.45
C TYR A 445 1.83 -19.95 6.22
N THR A 446 1.25 -19.43 7.30
CA THR A 446 0.37 -18.28 7.15
C THR A 446 0.97 -17.34 6.08
N ARG A 447 0.11 -16.72 5.27
CA ARG A 447 0.35 -15.56 4.38
C ARG A 447 1.00 -14.35 5.09
N GLU A 448 1.40 -14.55 6.34
CA GLU A 448 1.31 -13.67 7.47
C GLU A 448 2.49 -14.06 8.38
N PHE A 449 3.64 -13.42 8.15
CA PHE A 449 4.79 -13.57 9.03
C PHE A 449 4.50 -12.81 10.32
N ALA A 450 3.91 -13.52 11.28
CA ALA A 450 3.47 -12.93 12.54
C ALA A 450 4.68 -12.46 13.35
N GLU A 451 4.78 -11.15 13.56
CA GLU A 451 5.82 -10.55 14.37
C GLU A 451 5.54 -10.80 15.86
N TYR A 452 6.40 -11.62 16.47
CA TYR A 452 6.26 -12.07 17.86
C TYR A 452 6.95 -11.15 18.87
N GLY A 453 7.52 -10.02 18.45
CA GLY A 453 8.20 -9.04 19.30
C GLY A 453 7.54 -7.67 19.25
N ARG A 454 7.66 -6.89 20.31
CA ARG A 454 7.32 -5.44 20.29
C ARG A 454 8.54 -4.68 19.79
N ALA A 455 8.40 -3.58 19.06
CA ALA A 455 9.56 -2.85 18.57
C ALA A 455 9.51 -1.33 18.75
N GLY A 456 10.68 -0.75 18.97
CA GLY A 456 10.93 0.68 18.93
C GLY A 456 11.99 1.00 17.87
N SER A 457 11.76 2.01 17.04
CA SER A 457 12.63 2.36 15.91
C SER A 457 12.91 3.87 15.78
N LEU A 458 14.08 4.17 15.21
CA LEU A 458 14.48 5.51 14.80
C LEU A 458 15.33 5.39 13.52
N GLN A 459 14.90 6.03 12.45
CA GLN A 459 15.61 6.07 11.18
C GLN A 459 16.03 7.49 10.82
N HIS A 460 17.26 7.64 10.31
CA HIS A 460 17.67 8.80 9.55
C HIS A 460 18.27 8.31 8.23
N LYS A 461 17.62 8.64 7.11
CA LYS A 461 18.01 8.21 5.76
C LYS A 461 18.25 6.70 5.67
N ASN A 462 19.51 6.29 5.60
CA ASN A 462 20.00 4.93 5.43
C ASN A 462 20.41 4.21 6.73
N THR A 463 20.33 4.89 7.88
CA THR A 463 20.66 4.33 9.21
C THR A 463 19.41 4.12 10.04
N VAL A 464 19.28 2.97 10.69
CA VAL A 464 18.16 2.62 11.59
C VAL A 464 18.69 2.07 12.91
N ILE A 465 18.25 2.64 14.03
CA ILE A 465 18.28 1.97 15.34
C ILE A 465 16.96 1.20 15.48
N PHE A 466 17.05 -0.09 15.77
CA PHE A 466 15.90 -0.98 15.92
C PHE A 466 16.01 -1.80 17.20
N MET A 467 14.99 -1.76 18.06
CA MET A 467 14.95 -2.51 19.31
C MET A 467 13.74 -3.44 19.35
N TYR A 468 13.92 -4.62 19.96
CA TYR A 468 12.88 -5.59 20.30
C TYR A 468 12.69 -5.72 21.81
N SER A 469 11.44 -6.05 22.18
CA SER A 469 11.02 -6.63 23.46
C SER A 469 10.23 -7.91 23.20
N GLY A 470 10.46 -8.94 24.01
CA GLY A 470 9.90 -10.27 23.81
C GLY A 470 8.41 -10.42 24.14
N ARG A 471 7.79 -11.49 23.60
CA ARG A 471 6.44 -11.95 23.96
C ARG A 471 6.45 -13.46 24.20
N LYS A 472 5.48 -13.95 24.97
CA LYS A 472 5.30 -15.36 25.39
C LYS A 472 4.39 -16.17 24.44
N GLY A 473 3.80 -15.52 23.43
CA GLY A 473 2.74 -16.08 22.59
C GLY A 473 2.57 -15.34 21.26
N ASP A 474 1.58 -15.75 20.49
CA ASP A 474 1.21 -15.08 19.24
C ASP A 474 0.53 -13.72 19.46
N HIS A 475 0.38 -12.96 18.38
CA HIS A 475 -0.34 -11.68 18.37
C HIS A 475 -1.72 -11.82 19.04
N SER A 476 -2.46 -12.90 18.76
CA SER A 476 -3.84 -13.10 19.23
C SER A 476 -3.95 -13.56 20.70
N GLY A 477 -2.85 -13.49 21.47
CA GLY A 477 -2.83 -13.81 22.89
C GLY A 477 -2.69 -15.30 23.21
N LYS A 478 -2.35 -16.15 22.24
CA LYS A 478 -2.12 -17.59 22.50
C LYS A 478 -0.69 -17.82 22.96
N ASN A 479 -0.50 -18.25 24.21
CA ASN A 479 0.81 -18.64 24.73
C ASN A 479 1.39 -19.87 24.01
N LEU A 480 2.73 -19.93 23.95
CA LEU A 480 3.47 -21.09 23.47
C LEU A 480 3.45 -22.25 24.46
N VAL A 481 3.32 -23.47 23.93
CA VAL A 481 3.48 -24.69 24.74
C VAL A 481 4.88 -24.77 25.31
N ALA A 482 4.98 -24.77 26.64
CA ALA A 482 6.21 -24.43 27.36
C ALA A 482 7.41 -25.35 27.06
N ASP A 483 7.18 -26.65 26.88
CA ASP A 483 8.22 -27.63 26.55
C ASP A 483 8.49 -27.78 25.05
N LYS A 484 7.69 -27.15 24.18
CA LYS A 484 7.87 -27.15 22.72
C LYS A 484 8.55 -25.88 22.20
N ALA A 485 8.64 -24.84 23.03
CA ALA A 485 9.52 -23.69 22.81
C ALA A 485 10.98 -24.06 23.15
N ARG A 486 11.80 -24.27 22.12
CA ARG A 486 13.22 -24.65 22.23
C ARG A 486 14.19 -23.48 22.03
N ARG A 487 13.78 -22.47 21.26
CA ARG A 487 14.56 -21.26 20.97
C ARG A 487 13.63 -20.04 20.87
N VAL A 488 14.05 -18.90 21.40
CA VAL A 488 13.39 -17.60 21.17
C VAL A 488 14.47 -16.55 20.93
N SER A 489 14.36 -15.84 19.80
CA SER A 489 15.42 -14.95 19.29
C SER A 489 14.83 -13.76 18.54
N ALA A 490 15.53 -12.63 18.53
CA ALA A 490 15.43 -11.72 17.39
C ALA A 490 16.31 -12.28 16.26
N GLY A 491 15.82 -12.32 15.03
CA GLY A 491 16.58 -12.70 13.85
C GLY A 491 16.65 -11.55 12.85
N MET A 492 17.83 -11.22 12.36
CA MET A 492 18.00 -10.40 11.15
C MET A 492 18.23 -11.33 9.97
N PHE A 493 17.28 -11.35 9.03
CA PHE A 493 17.23 -12.28 7.91
C PHE A 493 17.71 -11.58 6.63
N LEU A 494 18.76 -12.12 6.00
CA LEU A 494 19.13 -11.80 4.62
C LEU A 494 18.51 -12.86 3.70
N PHE A 495 17.53 -12.45 2.88
CA PHE A 495 17.11 -13.24 1.72
C PHE A 495 18.06 -12.98 0.56
N ARG A 496 18.61 -14.05 -0.01
CA ARG A 496 19.38 -14.04 -1.26
C ARG A 496 19.16 -15.35 -2.01
N TRP A 497 18.81 -15.26 -3.30
CA TRP A 497 18.45 -16.44 -4.10
C TRP A 497 19.58 -17.47 -4.26
N ARG A 498 20.84 -17.01 -4.30
CA ARG A 498 22.04 -17.86 -4.22
C ARG A 498 22.38 -18.15 -2.74
N PRO A 499 22.61 -19.41 -2.34
CA PRO A 499 23.10 -19.74 -0.99
C PRO A 499 24.55 -19.26 -0.77
N GLY A 500 25.14 -19.59 0.37
CA GLY A 500 26.56 -19.36 0.65
C GLY A 500 26.89 -17.99 1.20
N THR A 501 28.18 -17.76 1.45
CA THR A 501 28.69 -16.64 2.27
C THR A 501 29.48 -15.59 1.49
N ASP A 502 29.46 -15.67 0.15
CA ASP A 502 30.09 -14.67 -0.71
C ASP A 502 29.57 -13.27 -0.40
N GLY A 503 30.46 -12.28 -0.29
CA GLY A 503 30.12 -10.91 0.09
C GLY A 503 29.90 -10.68 1.59
N MET A 504 29.89 -11.72 2.44
CA MET A 504 29.69 -11.58 3.89
C MET A 504 31.00 -11.46 4.68
N TYR A 505 31.01 -10.56 5.67
CA TYR A 505 32.14 -10.36 6.58
C TYR A 505 31.66 -10.19 8.03
N ILE A 506 32.47 -10.62 9.01
CA ILE A 506 32.38 -10.18 10.41
C ILE A 506 33.51 -9.18 10.64
N ASN A 507 33.16 -7.92 10.87
CA ASN A 507 34.05 -6.77 10.72
C ASN A 507 34.77 -6.86 9.35
N ARG A 508 36.11 -6.97 9.34
CA ARG A 508 36.92 -7.15 8.12
C ARG A 508 37.21 -8.62 7.74
N LYS A 509 36.72 -9.61 8.48
CA LYS A 509 37.02 -11.03 8.26
C LYS A 509 35.94 -11.68 7.38
N PRO A 510 36.26 -12.21 6.18
CA PRO A 510 35.27 -12.89 5.35
C PRO A 510 34.65 -14.10 6.08
N VAL A 511 33.33 -14.28 5.97
CA VAL A 511 32.64 -15.47 6.49
C VAL A 511 32.93 -16.63 5.54
N ARG A 512 33.60 -17.68 6.05
CA ARG A 512 34.02 -18.85 5.25
C ARG A 512 33.13 -20.08 5.43
N SER A 513 32.26 -20.07 6.43
CA SER A 513 31.40 -21.20 6.80
C SER A 513 30.27 -20.71 7.72
N LEU A 514 29.14 -21.41 7.69
CA LEU A 514 28.04 -21.24 8.64
C LEU A 514 27.80 -22.58 9.37
N PRO A 515 27.40 -22.59 10.66
CA PRO A 515 27.16 -21.41 11.49
C PRO A 515 28.45 -20.73 11.96
N VAL A 516 28.36 -19.45 12.34
CA VAL A 516 29.46 -18.71 13.00
C VAL A 516 28.90 -17.76 14.07
N GLN A 517 29.57 -17.72 15.23
CA GLN A 517 29.19 -16.88 16.36
C GLN A 517 29.87 -15.50 16.26
N LEU A 518 29.09 -14.43 16.48
CA LEU A 518 29.58 -13.06 16.65
C LEU A 518 29.92 -12.79 18.12
N GLN A 519 30.89 -11.92 18.36
CA GLN A 519 31.17 -11.33 19.67
C GLN A 519 30.33 -10.06 19.88
N ASP A 520 30.23 -9.59 21.12
CA ASP A 520 29.49 -8.37 21.42
C ASP A 520 30.20 -7.14 20.81
N GLY A 521 29.45 -6.35 20.02
CA GLY A 521 29.97 -5.24 19.24
C GLY A 521 30.52 -5.60 17.85
N ASP A 522 30.55 -6.87 17.46
CA ASP A 522 30.87 -7.26 16.08
C ASP A 522 29.79 -6.75 15.09
N TRP A 523 30.24 -6.28 13.93
CA TRP A 523 29.39 -5.97 12.79
C TRP A 523 29.36 -7.13 11.79
N TRP A 524 28.17 -7.56 11.37
CA TRP A 524 27.97 -8.33 10.14
C TRP A 524 27.86 -7.36 8.96
N PHE A 525 28.77 -7.47 8.00
CA PHE A 525 28.71 -6.73 6.73
C PHE A 525 28.32 -7.63 5.57
N ILE A 526 27.65 -7.04 4.58
CA ILE A 526 27.25 -7.65 3.30
C ILE A 526 27.70 -6.72 2.17
N HIS A 527 28.25 -7.28 1.10
CA HIS A 527 28.74 -6.59 -0.10
C HIS A 527 28.20 -7.27 -1.35
N ASP A 528 27.12 -6.71 -1.90
CA ASP A 528 26.42 -7.22 -3.09
C ASP A 528 26.66 -6.26 -4.26
N GLY A 529 27.90 -6.25 -4.76
CA GLY A 529 28.32 -5.43 -5.90
C GLY A 529 28.38 -3.94 -5.60
N LYS A 530 27.37 -3.18 -6.02
CA LYS A 530 27.29 -1.72 -5.75
C LYS A 530 26.66 -1.37 -4.41
N THR A 531 25.95 -2.30 -3.78
CA THR A 531 25.21 -2.06 -2.53
C THR A 531 25.89 -2.75 -1.35
N TYR A 532 25.94 -2.04 -0.23
CA TYR A 532 26.59 -2.45 1.01
C TYR A 532 25.57 -2.43 2.14
N ALA A 533 25.66 -3.39 3.06
CA ALA A 533 24.87 -3.38 4.30
C ALA A 533 25.74 -3.72 5.50
N ALA A 534 25.37 -3.18 6.66
CA ALA A 534 26.00 -3.43 7.95
C ALA A 534 24.94 -3.63 9.03
N VAL A 535 25.08 -4.68 9.83
CA VAL A 535 24.20 -5.02 10.94
C VAL A 535 25.03 -5.24 12.21
N ARG A 536 24.73 -4.49 13.27
CA ARG A 536 25.30 -4.70 14.61
C ARG A 536 24.20 -5.12 15.57
N PRO A 537 24.28 -6.32 16.18
CA PRO A 537 23.44 -6.66 17.32
C PRO A 537 23.65 -5.65 18.46
N LEU A 538 22.55 -5.17 19.04
CA LEU A 538 22.55 -4.47 20.33
C LEU A 538 22.69 -5.49 21.48
N GLU A 539 22.73 -5.05 22.73
CA GLU A 539 22.79 -6.00 23.86
C GLU A 539 21.50 -6.86 23.94
N ALA A 540 21.61 -8.08 24.48
CA ALA A 540 20.52 -9.04 24.59
C ALA A 540 20.26 -9.49 26.04
N THR A 541 18.99 -9.62 26.44
CA THR A 541 18.65 -10.33 27.69
C THR A 541 18.73 -11.84 27.44
N HIS A 542 19.74 -12.51 28.00
CA HIS A 542 19.78 -13.97 28.06
C HIS A 542 18.89 -14.48 29.22
N LEU A 543 17.66 -14.88 28.90
CA LEU A 543 16.65 -15.35 29.86
C LEU A 543 17.03 -16.71 30.47
N ARG A 544 17.45 -17.67 29.63
CA ARG A 544 17.94 -18.99 30.07
C ARG A 544 18.70 -19.71 28.95
N GLY A 545 19.78 -20.39 29.34
CA GLY A 545 20.51 -21.33 28.48
C GLY A 545 21.69 -20.73 27.71
N PRO A 546 22.27 -21.47 26.75
CA PRO A 546 23.51 -21.10 26.05
C PRO A 546 23.27 -20.12 24.89
N CYS A 547 22.57 -19.03 25.16
CA CYS A 547 22.21 -17.97 24.21
C CYS A 547 23.44 -17.29 23.58
N ARG A 548 23.35 -16.95 22.28
CA ARG A 548 24.44 -16.39 21.47
C ARG A 548 23.91 -15.43 20.38
N ASN A 549 24.80 -14.60 19.86
CA ASN A 549 24.65 -13.95 18.56
C ASN A 549 25.27 -14.87 17.48
N THR A 550 24.47 -15.45 16.58
CA THR A 550 24.93 -16.49 15.62
C THR A 550 24.39 -16.27 14.22
N LEU A 551 25.27 -16.22 13.22
CA LEU A 551 24.93 -16.34 11.80
C LEU A 551 24.72 -17.81 11.43
N GLU A 552 23.57 -18.13 10.84
CA GLU A 552 23.20 -19.49 10.44
C GLU A 552 22.64 -19.53 9.01
N GLN A 553 22.89 -20.62 8.28
CA GLN A 553 22.23 -20.90 7.01
C GLN A 553 20.83 -21.48 7.26
N ARG A 554 19.88 -21.02 6.45
CA ARG A 554 18.51 -21.51 6.31
C ARG A 554 18.16 -21.67 4.83
N SER A 555 16.98 -22.21 4.49
CA SER A 555 16.72 -22.78 3.16
C SER A 555 16.98 -21.83 1.97
N ARG A 556 16.68 -20.53 2.11
CA ARG A 556 17.13 -19.43 1.21
C ARG A 556 17.53 -18.15 1.96
N HIS A 557 17.79 -18.27 3.25
CA HIS A 557 18.17 -17.16 4.12
C HIS A 557 19.53 -17.41 4.76
N VAL A 558 20.28 -16.33 5.00
CA VAL A 558 21.28 -16.32 6.06
C VAL A 558 20.74 -15.45 7.18
N VAL A 559 20.73 -15.97 8.42
CA VAL A 559 20.03 -15.33 9.54
C VAL A 559 21.02 -15.08 10.67
N LEU A 560 21.13 -13.83 11.11
CA LEU A 560 21.79 -13.46 12.35
C LEU A 560 20.77 -13.54 13.49
N TYR A 561 20.75 -14.67 14.19
CA TYR A 561 19.97 -14.84 15.41
C TYR A 561 20.69 -14.19 16.59
N GLN A 562 19.93 -13.45 17.39
CA GLN A 562 20.26 -12.97 18.71
C GLN A 562 19.32 -13.65 19.70
N ASP A 563 19.84 -14.64 20.43
CA ASP A 563 19.02 -15.51 21.27
C ASP A 563 18.69 -14.86 22.61
N ASN A 564 17.38 -14.78 22.95
CA ASN A 564 16.96 -14.50 24.33
C ASN A 564 16.86 -15.79 25.15
N TYR A 565 16.49 -16.91 24.52
CA TYR A 565 16.34 -18.20 25.19
C TYR A 565 16.75 -19.37 24.27
N VAL A 566 17.45 -20.36 24.84
CA VAL A 566 17.76 -21.65 24.21
C VAL A 566 17.64 -22.76 25.27
N GLY A 567 16.75 -23.75 25.09
CA GLY A 567 16.57 -24.77 26.14
C GLY A 567 15.50 -25.82 25.88
N GLN A 568 15.16 -26.56 26.95
CA GLN A 568 14.13 -27.61 26.90
C GLN A 568 12.73 -27.13 27.33
N THR A 569 12.62 -26.15 28.22
CA THR A 569 11.33 -25.54 28.60
C THR A 569 11.47 -24.08 29.00
N ILE A 570 10.52 -23.24 28.57
CA ILE A 570 10.37 -21.84 28.98
C ILE A 570 9.62 -21.69 30.32
N GLU A 571 9.21 -22.79 30.95
CA GLU A 571 8.55 -22.81 32.26
C GLU A 571 9.36 -22.05 33.33
N GLY A 572 8.68 -21.25 34.15
CA GLY A 572 9.33 -20.40 35.16
C GLY A 572 10.09 -19.20 34.60
N ILE A 573 9.92 -18.84 33.32
CA ILE A 573 10.20 -17.47 32.84
C ILE A 573 8.90 -16.66 33.02
N THR A 574 8.97 -15.58 33.80
CA THR A 574 7.80 -14.75 34.11
C THR A 574 7.44 -13.82 32.97
N ASP A 575 6.21 -13.35 32.98
CA ASP A 575 5.68 -12.46 31.93
C ASP A 575 6.38 -11.09 31.96
N GLU A 576 6.77 -10.62 33.15
CA GLU A 576 7.65 -9.46 33.33
C GLU A 576 9.04 -9.68 32.72
N GLN A 577 9.63 -10.87 32.88
CA GLN A 577 10.92 -11.22 32.26
C GLN A 577 10.83 -11.26 30.74
N TRP A 578 9.72 -11.76 30.18
CA TRP A 578 9.47 -11.72 28.72
C TRP A 578 9.40 -10.31 28.18
N VAL A 579 8.64 -9.41 28.82
CA VAL A 579 8.55 -8.00 28.42
C VAL A 579 9.92 -7.31 28.55
N LYS A 580 10.68 -7.59 29.60
CA LYS A 580 12.06 -7.07 29.81
C LYS A 580 13.13 -7.79 28.98
N ALA A 581 12.77 -8.74 28.12
CA ALA A 581 13.71 -9.43 27.24
C ALA A 581 14.11 -8.50 26.08
N ARG A 582 15.23 -7.78 26.22
CA ARG A 582 15.76 -6.90 25.18
C ARG A 582 16.48 -7.69 24.10
N SER A 583 16.32 -7.26 22.85
CA SER A 583 17.11 -7.63 21.67
C SER A 583 17.08 -6.46 20.68
N GLY A 584 17.85 -6.46 19.59
CA GLY A 584 17.79 -5.40 18.59
C GLY A 584 19.03 -5.29 17.71
N PHE A 585 18.96 -4.39 16.74
CA PHE A 585 19.98 -4.19 15.72
C PHE A 585 20.16 -2.70 15.41
N ILE A 586 21.39 -2.28 15.16
CA ILE A 586 21.66 -1.09 14.33
C ILE A 586 21.88 -1.61 12.91
N VAL A 587 21.24 -0.97 11.93
CA VAL A 587 21.39 -1.30 10.51
C VAL A 587 21.80 -0.05 9.73
N GLU A 588 22.81 -0.19 8.88
CA GLU A 588 23.16 0.80 7.86
C GLU A 588 23.19 0.16 6.48
N ILE A 589 22.70 0.90 5.49
CA ILE A 589 22.84 0.56 4.06
C ILE A 589 23.67 1.67 3.40
N GLY A 590 24.45 1.33 2.39
CA GLY A 590 25.19 2.29 1.59
C GLY A 590 25.35 1.79 0.16
N ASP A 591 25.83 2.67 -0.72
CA ASP A 591 26.21 2.28 -2.07
C ASP A 591 27.48 2.98 -2.58
N ALA A 592 27.92 2.59 -3.77
CA ALA A 592 29.12 3.13 -4.41
C ALA A 592 29.00 4.61 -4.86
N GLU A 593 27.80 5.18 -4.95
CA GLU A 593 27.62 6.63 -5.17
C GLU A 593 27.76 7.42 -3.85
N GLU A 594 27.37 6.83 -2.73
CA GLU A 594 27.44 7.44 -1.39
C GLU A 594 28.83 7.29 -0.72
N TYR A 595 29.42 6.10 -0.74
CA TYR A 595 30.68 5.78 -0.03
C TYR A 595 31.89 5.57 -0.93
N GLY A 596 31.71 5.47 -2.26
CA GLY A 596 32.77 5.22 -3.23
C GLY A 596 33.29 3.77 -3.25
N SER A 597 33.48 3.14 -2.08
CA SER A 597 33.88 1.74 -1.96
C SER A 597 33.29 1.03 -0.74
N PHE A 598 33.22 -0.31 -0.79
CA PHE A 598 32.84 -1.14 0.36
C PHE A 598 33.82 -0.98 1.53
N GLU A 599 35.13 -0.82 1.26
CA GLU A 599 36.10 -0.58 2.32
C GLU A 599 35.88 0.77 3.00
N ASP A 600 35.46 1.80 2.28
CA ASP A 600 35.19 3.13 2.84
C ASP A 600 33.87 3.19 3.62
N PHE A 601 32.88 2.40 3.22
CA PHE A 601 31.71 2.09 4.03
C PHE A 601 32.11 1.39 5.34
N GLN A 602 32.92 0.31 5.28
CA GLN A 602 33.46 -0.35 6.48
C GLN A 602 34.31 0.61 7.33
N ASN A 603 35.15 1.45 6.72
CA ASN A 603 35.98 2.48 7.39
C ASN A 603 35.13 3.53 8.12
N THR A 604 33.87 3.70 7.74
CA THR A 604 32.95 4.69 8.33
C THR A 604 32.12 4.06 9.45
N VAL A 605 31.53 2.90 9.19
CA VAL A 605 30.70 2.17 10.17
C VAL A 605 31.54 1.59 11.32
N LEU A 606 32.76 1.11 11.08
CA LEU A 606 33.65 0.60 12.15
C LEU A 606 34.19 1.70 13.08
N LYS A 607 33.94 2.98 12.80
CA LYS A 607 34.22 4.10 13.72
C LYS A 607 33.04 4.41 14.65
N ALA A 608 31.97 3.62 14.60
CA ALA A 608 30.74 3.93 15.31
C ALA A 608 30.75 3.45 16.78
N GLU A 609 30.54 4.41 17.68
CA GLU A 609 30.36 4.19 19.10
C GLU A 609 28.86 3.93 19.39
N THR A 610 28.60 3.19 20.47
CA THR A 610 27.23 2.84 20.88
C THR A 610 27.18 2.78 22.39
N GLU A 611 26.50 3.76 23.00
CA GLU A 611 26.17 3.76 24.42
C GLU A 611 24.79 3.11 24.59
N GLU A 612 24.68 2.14 25.49
CA GLU A 612 23.40 1.52 25.88
C GLU A 612 23.20 1.66 27.40
N SER A 613 21.96 1.96 27.82
CA SER A 613 21.53 1.83 29.21
C SER A 613 20.07 1.38 29.34
N VAL A 614 19.74 0.75 30.47
CA VAL A 614 18.42 0.15 30.73
C VAL A 614 17.96 0.49 32.15
N ASP A 615 16.71 0.93 32.28
CA ASP A 615 16.05 1.16 33.57
C ASP A 615 14.62 0.60 33.53
N GLY A 616 14.38 -0.50 34.26
CA GLY A 616 13.08 -1.18 34.30
C GLY A 616 12.61 -1.69 32.93
N PHE A 617 11.73 -0.92 32.29
CA PHE A 617 11.21 -1.17 30.93
C PHE A 617 11.72 -0.14 29.91
N VAL A 618 12.46 0.87 30.33
CA VAL A 618 13.07 1.87 29.46
C VAL A 618 14.41 1.34 28.96
N ARG A 619 14.56 1.28 27.64
CA ARG A 619 15.85 1.09 26.98
C ARG A 619 16.29 2.39 26.32
N HIS A 620 17.56 2.72 26.48
CA HIS A 620 18.22 3.88 25.91
C HIS A 620 19.39 3.43 25.04
N ILE A 621 19.36 3.79 23.77
CA ILE A 621 20.46 3.61 22.82
C ILE A 621 20.89 4.96 22.30
N LYS A 622 22.20 5.19 22.23
CA LYS A 622 22.80 6.37 21.59
C LYS A 622 23.92 5.89 20.68
N TYR A 623 23.72 6.11 19.38
CA TYR A 623 24.61 5.71 18.30
C TYR A 623 25.33 6.93 17.75
N ILE A 624 26.66 6.87 17.59
CA ILE A 624 27.46 8.00 17.12
C ILE A 624 28.50 7.50 16.11
N ARG A 625 28.59 8.15 14.95
CA ARG A 625 29.67 7.98 13.98
C ARG A 625 30.01 9.30 13.29
N PRO A 626 31.08 9.40 12.47
CA PRO A 626 31.35 10.60 11.70
C PRO A 626 30.13 11.03 10.87
N GLY A 627 29.67 12.26 11.08
CA GLY A 627 28.53 12.87 10.39
C GLY A 627 27.13 12.46 10.89
N LEU A 628 27.00 11.61 11.92
CA LEU A 628 25.70 11.15 12.40
C LEU A 628 25.70 10.85 13.91
N SER A 629 24.70 11.37 14.63
CA SER A 629 24.35 10.96 15.99
C SER A 629 22.85 10.66 16.07
N MET A 630 22.46 9.56 16.72
CA MET A 630 21.07 9.15 16.89
C MET A 630 20.85 8.69 18.34
N GLU A 631 19.86 9.25 19.04
CA GLU A 631 19.54 8.91 20.45
C GLU A 631 18.07 8.49 20.55
N LEU A 632 17.81 7.35 21.18
CA LEU A 632 16.49 6.73 21.26
C LEU A 632 16.25 6.19 22.67
N LYS A 633 15.19 6.69 23.34
CA LYS A 633 14.68 6.16 24.61
C LYS A 633 13.26 5.66 24.40
N TRP A 634 13.03 4.37 24.66
CA TRP A 634 11.77 3.69 24.42
C TRP A 634 11.38 2.84 25.63
N HIS A 635 10.12 2.94 26.03
CA HIS A 635 9.55 2.20 27.16
C HIS A 635 8.77 1.00 26.63
N CYS A 636 9.39 -0.19 26.64
CA CYS A 636 8.92 -1.36 25.88
C CYS A 636 7.54 -1.91 26.29
N TYR A 637 7.07 -1.68 27.53
CA TYR A 637 5.75 -2.12 27.95
C TYR A 637 4.62 -1.23 27.41
N GLU A 638 4.68 0.08 27.65
CA GLU A 638 3.79 1.09 27.04
C GLU A 638 4.01 1.31 25.53
N GLU A 639 5.04 0.69 24.93
CA GLU A 639 5.57 0.94 23.57
C GLU A 639 5.87 2.44 23.27
N LYS A 640 6.05 3.23 24.33
CA LYS A 640 6.09 4.70 24.30
C LYS A 640 7.51 5.22 24.09
N TYR A 641 7.64 6.22 23.22
CA TYR A 641 8.88 6.95 23.02
C TYR A 641 9.05 8.04 24.08
N LEU A 642 10.18 8.02 24.77
CA LEU A 642 10.57 9.01 25.78
C LEU A 642 11.61 9.99 25.24
N LEU A 643 12.36 9.61 24.20
CA LEU A 643 13.29 10.46 23.47
C LEU A 643 13.53 9.89 22.07
N ARG A 644 13.61 10.74 21.05
CA ARG A 644 13.98 10.39 19.67
C ARG A 644 14.76 11.58 19.11
N ARG A 645 16.07 11.46 18.87
CA ARG A 645 16.93 12.55 18.38
C ARG A 645 17.83 12.14 17.23
N ILE A 646 18.07 13.08 16.33
CA ILE A 646 18.99 12.98 15.21
C ILE A 646 19.89 14.24 15.27
N ASN A 647 21.20 14.04 15.31
CA ASN A 647 22.22 15.09 15.39
C ASN A 647 22.05 16.11 16.54
N GLY A 648 21.34 15.72 17.60
CA GLY A 648 21.04 16.55 18.78
C GLY A 648 19.67 17.21 18.77
N GLU A 649 18.99 17.25 17.61
CA GLU A 649 17.63 17.76 17.45
C GLU A 649 16.59 16.63 17.62
N ASP A 650 15.38 16.95 18.10
CA ASP A 650 14.31 15.95 18.28
C ASP A 650 13.72 15.53 16.91
N ASP A 651 13.48 14.22 16.68
CA ASP A 651 12.99 13.71 15.39
C ASP A 651 11.57 14.23 15.08
N PRO A 652 11.36 14.99 13.97
CA PRO A 652 10.09 15.64 13.70
C PRO A 652 8.97 14.65 13.40
N TRP A 653 7.83 14.86 14.07
CA TRP A 653 6.58 14.13 13.83
C TRP A 653 5.81 14.75 12.65
N VAL A 654 6.01 14.19 11.46
CA VAL A 654 5.31 14.58 10.23
C VAL A 654 3.86 14.09 10.22
N ARG A 655 2.90 14.93 10.63
CA ARG A 655 1.46 14.58 10.63
C ARG A 655 0.94 14.11 9.26
N TYR A 656 1.40 14.76 8.20
CA TYR A 656 0.95 14.54 6.82
C TYR A 656 2.00 13.78 6.01
N LEU A 657 1.65 13.38 4.78
CA LEU A 657 2.61 12.77 3.87
C LEU A 657 3.56 13.83 3.30
N TYR A 658 4.85 13.51 3.35
CA TYR A 658 5.92 14.27 2.73
C TYR A 658 6.80 13.33 1.89
N SER A 659 6.94 13.63 0.60
CA SER A 659 7.98 13.13 -0.29
C SER A 659 8.39 14.28 -1.22
N PRO A 660 9.62 14.33 -1.75
CA PRO A 660 10.06 15.41 -2.63
C PRO A 660 9.17 15.69 -3.86
N GLU A 661 8.48 14.66 -4.38
CA GLU A 661 7.54 14.75 -5.52
C GLU A 661 6.10 15.08 -5.10
N PHE A 662 5.69 14.81 -3.86
CA PHE A 662 4.30 14.95 -3.40
C PHE A 662 4.19 15.22 -1.90
N VAL A 663 3.40 16.23 -1.54
CA VAL A 663 3.16 16.63 -0.14
C VAL A 663 1.68 16.90 0.14
N VAL A 664 1.29 16.63 1.38
CA VAL A 664 -0.03 16.97 1.95
C VAL A 664 0.18 17.94 3.12
N GLY A 665 -0.74 18.87 3.34
CA GLY A 665 -0.77 19.66 4.58
C GLY A 665 -1.78 20.79 4.59
N ASN A 666 -1.94 21.41 5.76
CA ASN A 666 -2.90 22.48 6.05
C ASN A 666 -2.25 23.76 6.61
N SER A 667 -0.94 23.93 6.39
CA SER A 667 -0.13 25.08 6.85
C SER A 667 -0.46 26.41 6.18
N GLY A 668 -1.33 26.43 5.16
CA GLY A 668 -1.49 27.57 4.24
C GLY A 668 -0.39 27.67 3.17
N GLU A 669 0.73 26.96 3.31
CA GLU A 669 1.79 26.88 2.31
C GLU A 669 2.44 25.48 2.27
N LEU A 670 2.43 24.84 1.10
CA LEU A 670 3.08 23.57 0.81
C LEU A 670 4.25 23.77 -0.16
N ARG A 671 5.31 22.95 -0.04
CA ARG A 671 6.51 23.02 -0.88
C ARG A 671 6.99 21.62 -1.29
N THR A 672 7.15 21.41 -2.60
CA THR A 672 7.91 20.32 -3.22
C THR A 672 9.20 20.87 -3.82
N HIS A 673 10.02 20.04 -4.48
CA HIS A 673 11.32 20.39 -5.08
C HIS A 673 11.49 21.83 -5.60
N ASP A 674 10.57 22.25 -6.47
CA ASP A 674 10.68 23.46 -7.30
C ASP A 674 9.40 24.32 -7.28
N THR A 675 8.39 23.90 -6.51
CA THR A 675 7.01 24.41 -6.61
C THR A 675 6.43 24.68 -5.23
N VAL A 676 5.67 25.78 -5.13
CA VAL A 676 5.00 26.25 -3.91
C VAL A 676 3.50 26.31 -4.15
N LEU A 677 2.71 25.86 -3.17
CA LEU A 677 1.25 25.94 -3.19
C LEU A 677 0.73 26.69 -1.96
N THR A 678 0.17 27.88 -2.16
CA THR A 678 -0.34 28.75 -1.09
C THR A 678 -1.86 28.83 -1.08
N THR A 679 -2.46 28.86 0.11
CA THR A 679 -3.90 28.91 0.37
C THR A 679 -4.19 29.50 1.77
N VAL A 680 -5.38 29.30 2.33
CA VAL A 680 -5.68 29.60 3.74
C VAL A 680 -5.12 28.52 4.67
N SER A 681 -4.81 28.87 5.93
CA SER A 681 -4.46 27.87 6.93
C SER A 681 -5.63 26.94 7.26
N ASP A 682 -5.31 25.85 7.95
CA ASP A 682 -6.22 24.88 8.58
C ASP A 682 -6.99 23.96 7.62
N GLU A 683 -7.19 24.37 6.36
CA GLU A 683 -7.74 23.55 5.27
C GLU A 683 -6.62 22.78 4.52
N THR A 684 -6.75 21.45 4.43
CA THR A 684 -5.73 20.61 3.75
C THR A 684 -5.74 20.78 2.22
N LEU A 685 -4.57 20.95 1.60
CA LEU A 685 -4.36 20.72 0.16
C LEU A 685 -3.35 19.59 -0.07
N TRP A 686 -3.28 19.10 -1.32
CA TRP A 686 -2.18 18.26 -1.79
C TRP A 686 -1.46 18.94 -2.96
N LEU A 687 -0.13 18.83 -3.01
CA LEU A 687 0.73 19.33 -4.08
C LEU A 687 1.57 18.18 -4.66
N LEU A 688 1.53 18.03 -5.98
CA LEU A 688 2.41 17.17 -6.77
C LEU A 688 3.33 18.07 -7.62
N SER A 689 4.63 17.85 -7.56
CA SER A 689 5.55 18.34 -8.60
C SER A 689 6.13 17.17 -9.37
N CYS A 690 6.34 17.38 -10.67
CA CYS A 690 7.07 16.49 -11.54
C CYS A 690 7.92 17.35 -12.49
N THR A 691 9.16 17.63 -12.07
CA THR A 691 10.15 18.34 -12.88
C THR A 691 10.42 17.65 -14.23
N PRO A 692 10.55 16.29 -14.35
CA PRO A 692 10.84 15.62 -15.62
C PRO A 692 9.85 15.87 -16.77
N SER A 693 8.53 15.84 -16.52
CA SER A 693 7.51 16.20 -17.52
C SER A 693 7.01 17.64 -17.41
N ARG A 694 7.63 18.44 -16.52
CA ARG A 694 7.24 19.81 -16.18
C ARG A 694 5.73 19.90 -15.87
N THR A 695 5.22 18.92 -15.13
CA THR A 695 3.81 18.83 -14.73
C THR A 695 3.68 19.08 -13.23
N TYR A 696 2.77 19.96 -12.83
CA TYR A 696 2.53 20.33 -11.44
C TYR A 696 1.03 20.25 -11.17
N VAL A 697 0.62 19.70 -10.02
CA VAL A 697 -0.79 19.45 -9.72
C VAL A 697 -1.15 19.94 -8.33
N ALA A 698 -2.14 20.83 -8.29
CA ALA A 698 -2.78 21.30 -7.08
C ALA A 698 -4.11 20.56 -6.89
N TYR A 699 -4.27 19.87 -5.77
CA TYR A 699 -5.52 19.20 -5.41
C TYR A 699 -6.25 19.97 -4.33
N GLN A 700 -7.53 20.22 -4.55
CA GLN A 700 -8.49 20.76 -3.58
C GLN A 700 -9.44 19.61 -3.21
N PRO A 701 -9.24 18.95 -2.06
CA PRO A 701 -9.88 17.68 -1.72
C PRO A 701 -11.13 17.82 -0.84
N HIS A 702 -11.78 19.00 -0.82
CA HIS A 702 -12.90 19.33 0.06
C HIS A 702 -14.20 19.59 -0.72
N PRO A 703 -15.12 18.61 -0.84
CA PRO A 703 -16.37 18.70 -1.62
C PRO A 703 -17.27 19.91 -1.35
N HIS A 704 -17.14 20.55 -0.19
CA HIS A 704 -17.97 21.67 0.27
C HIS A 704 -17.26 23.03 0.32
N ARG A 705 -15.97 23.09 -0.02
CA ARG A 705 -15.19 24.34 0.04
C ARG A 705 -14.91 24.88 -1.35
N GLN A 706 -14.74 26.20 -1.40
CA GLN A 706 -13.96 26.89 -2.43
C GLN A 706 -12.81 27.55 -1.69
N LEU A 707 -11.57 27.33 -2.13
CA LEU A 707 -10.37 27.81 -1.44
C LEU A 707 -9.56 28.70 -2.39
N PRO A 708 -8.92 29.78 -1.90
CA PRO A 708 -7.94 30.51 -2.69
C PRO A 708 -6.75 29.58 -2.94
N LEU A 709 -6.23 29.60 -4.15
CA LEU A 709 -5.20 28.67 -4.59
C LEU A 709 -4.18 29.39 -5.45
N VAL A 710 -2.92 29.37 -5.02
CA VAL A 710 -1.78 29.99 -5.69
C VAL A 710 -0.71 28.94 -5.88
N MET A 711 -0.48 28.50 -7.12
CA MET A 711 0.60 27.58 -7.47
C MET A 711 1.70 28.37 -8.17
N ASP A 712 2.89 28.41 -7.57
CA ASP A 712 4.08 29.08 -8.12
C ASP A 712 5.13 28.03 -8.49
N SER A 713 5.54 27.99 -9.76
CA SER A 713 6.28 26.87 -10.35
C SER A 713 7.23 27.32 -11.48
N PRO A 714 8.20 26.48 -11.92
CA PRO A 714 9.12 26.82 -13.01
C PRO A 714 8.46 27.07 -14.38
N ILE A 715 7.16 26.79 -14.54
CA ILE A 715 6.39 27.07 -15.77
C ILE A 715 5.47 28.28 -15.64
N GLY A 716 5.40 28.89 -14.46
CA GLY A 716 4.60 30.08 -14.18
C GLY A 716 3.85 30.01 -12.85
N ARG A 717 3.18 31.12 -12.54
CA ARG A 717 2.39 31.33 -11.32
C ARG A 717 0.91 31.44 -11.68
N ILE A 718 0.10 30.56 -11.10
CA ILE A 718 -1.34 30.44 -11.37
C ILE A 718 -2.11 30.75 -10.08
N GLU A 719 -3.06 31.66 -10.16
CA GLU A 719 -3.83 32.17 -9.02
C GLU A 719 -5.34 32.04 -9.29
N CYS A 720 -6.10 31.54 -8.32
CA CYS A 720 -7.57 31.53 -8.33
C CYS A 720 -8.10 31.87 -6.93
N GLU A 721 -9.03 32.83 -6.82
CA GLU A 721 -9.59 33.23 -5.50
C GLU A 721 -10.49 32.13 -4.89
N ARG A 722 -11.17 31.33 -5.72
CA ARG A 722 -12.22 30.40 -5.29
C ARG A 722 -12.16 29.09 -6.09
N PHE A 723 -11.04 28.38 -5.99
CA PHE A 723 -10.92 27.08 -6.64
C PHE A 723 -11.80 26.04 -5.91
N PRO A 724 -12.75 25.40 -6.61
CA PRO A 724 -13.68 24.45 -6.01
C PRO A 724 -13.08 23.04 -5.93
N PHE A 725 -13.80 22.12 -5.29
CA PHE A 725 -13.44 20.70 -5.20
C PHE A 725 -13.00 20.10 -6.55
N GLY A 726 -11.79 19.53 -6.58
CA GLY A 726 -11.15 18.98 -7.78
C GLY A 726 -9.64 19.15 -7.81
N LYS A 727 -9.06 19.16 -9.02
CA LYS A 727 -7.63 19.39 -9.24
C LYS A 727 -7.35 20.32 -10.42
N LEU A 728 -6.24 21.06 -10.32
CA LEU A 728 -5.61 21.85 -11.38
C LEU A 728 -4.29 21.18 -11.74
N VAL A 729 -4.18 20.66 -12.96
CA VAL A 729 -2.92 20.19 -13.57
C VAL A 729 -2.39 21.32 -14.47
N ALA A 730 -1.12 21.70 -14.30
CA ALA A 730 -0.42 22.64 -15.16
C ALA A 730 0.81 21.95 -15.77
N ARG A 731 0.97 22.01 -17.09
CA ARG A 731 2.03 21.31 -17.84
C ARG A 731 2.77 22.25 -18.78
N GLY A 732 4.08 22.33 -18.63
CA GLY A 732 4.98 23.05 -19.53
C GLY A 732 5.44 22.16 -20.68
N THR A 733 5.25 22.60 -21.91
CA THR A 733 5.62 21.87 -23.13
C THR A 733 7.03 22.22 -23.63
N SER A 734 7.56 21.44 -24.57
CA SER A 734 8.85 21.71 -25.23
C SER A 734 8.79 22.89 -26.21
N ASP A 735 7.63 23.19 -26.79
CA ASP A 735 7.39 24.32 -27.70
C ASP A 735 6.88 25.58 -26.97
N ASN A 736 7.35 25.78 -25.73
CA ASN A 736 7.08 26.94 -24.88
C ASN A 736 5.60 27.32 -24.69
N ARG A 737 4.69 26.33 -24.71
CA ARG A 737 3.26 26.50 -24.34
C ARG A 737 2.99 25.99 -22.93
N LEU A 738 2.00 26.59 -22.29
CA LEU A 738 1.41 26.11 -21.03
C LEU A 738 0.05 25.46 -21.32
N ILE A 739 -0.15 24.26 -20.78
CA ILE A 739 -1.43 23.53 -20.86
C ILE A 739 -2.00 23.42 -19.44
N LEU A 740 -3.26 23.83 -19.27
CA LEU A 740 -4.02 23.69 -18.02
C LEU A 740 -5.13 22.66 -18.21
N GLU A 741 -5.18 21.65 -17.35
CA GLU A 741 -6.20 20.61 -17.32
C GLU A 741 -6.85 20.59 -15.94
N ILE A 742 -8.15 20.92 -15.87
CA ILE A 742 -8.90 21.07 -14.63
C ILE A 742 -10.03 20.04 -14.60
N ASP A 743 -10.07 19.17 -13.60
CA ASP A 743 -11.26 18.40 -13.22
C ASP A 743 -11.75 18.92 -11.87
N ALA A 744 -12.77 19.77 -11.89
CA ALA A 744 -13.31 20.42 -10.71
C ALA A 744 -14.79 20.77 -10.90
N SER A 745 -15.52 21.04 -9.81
CA SER A 745 -16.99 21.19 -9.84
C SER A 745 -17.54 22.47 -10.50
N TYR A 746 -16.72 23.17 -11.29
CA TYR A 746 -17.15 24.21 -12.23
C TYR A 746 -18.26 23.69 -13.17
N ARG A 747 -19.32 24.48 -13.35
CA ARG A 747 -20.44 24.17 -14.24
C ARG A 747 -20.33 24.97 -15.55
N PRO A 748 -19.99 24.35 -16.69
CA PRO A 748 -19.99 25.04 -17.98
C PRO A 748 -21.40 25.48 -18.37
N PHE A 749 -21.58 26.77 -18.68
CA PHE A 749 -22.89 27.36 -18.96
C PHE A 749 -23.16 27.54 -20.47
N TRP A 750 -24.21 26.88 -20.96
CA TRP A 750 -24.66 26.91 -22.36
C TRP A 750 -25.72 28.00 -22.65
N SER A 751 -25.97 28.89 -21.69
CA SER A 751 -27.12 29.81 -21.62
C SER A 751 -26.73 31.30 -21.75
N SER A 752 -27.73 32.19 -21.72
CA SER A 752 -27.55 33.63 -21.97
C SER A 752 -27.01 34.40 -20.74
N SER A 753 -26.52 35.63 -20.98
CA SER A 753 -26.00 36.53 -19.94
C SER A 753 -26.99 36.84 -18.82
N ARG A 754 -28.29 36.99 -19.14
CA ARG A 754 -29.33 37.31 -18.15
C ARG A 754 -29.50 36.21 -17.09
N TRP A 755 -29.62 34.96 -17.53
CA TRP A 755 -29.79 33.82 -16.62
C TRP A 755 -28.52 33.57 -15.80
N ARG A 756 -27.32 33.85 -16.35
CA ARG A 756 -26.07 33.84 -15.56
C ARG A 756 -26.11 34.85 -14.41
N ALA A 757 -26.59 36.07 -14.63
CA ALA A 757 -26.71 37.08 -13.56
C ALA A 757 -27.69 36.64 -12.45
N GLU A 758 -28.85 36.09 -12.82
CA GLU A 758 -29.86 35.58 -11.89
C GLU A 758 -29.29 34.39 -11.06
N VAL A 759 -28.55 33.47 -11.68
CA VAL A 759 -27.92 32.32 -11.01
C VAL A 759 -26.72 32.72 -10.13
N TRP A 760 -25.87 33.66 -10.57
CA TRP A 760 -24.75 34.15 -9.74
C TRP A 760 -25.25 34.90 -8.50
N GLN A 761 -26.36 35.65 -8.60
CA GLN A 761 -27.02 36.24 -7.43
C GLN A 761 -27.57 35.17 -6.47
N GLN A 762 -28.14 34.07 -6.98
CA GLN A 762 -28.67 32.98 -6.15
C GLN A 762 -27.57 32.13 -5.48
N MET A 763 -26.41 31.95 -6.13
CA MET A 763 -25.30 31.14 -5.59
C MET A 763 -24.38 31.93 -4.64
N GLY A 764 -24.43 33.26 -4.62
CA GLY A 764 -23.54 34.11 -3.81
C GLY A 764 -22.06 34.08 -4.24
N THR A 765 -21.73 33.39 -5.32
CA THR A 765 -20.38 33.22 -5.85
C THR A 765 -20.18 34.07 -7.10
N LEU A 766 -19.36 35.11 -6.97
CA LEU A 766 -18.81 35.80 -8.14
C LEU A 766 -17.88 34.85 -8.92
N PRO A 767 -17.78 34.99 -10.26
CA PRO A 767 -16.71 34.35 -11.02
C PRO A 767 -15.34 34.76 -10.47
N SER A 768 -14.53 33.79 -10.05
CA SER A 768 -13.11 34.00 -9.83
C SER A 768 -12.36 33.55 -11.08
N ASP A 769 -11.79 34.50 -11.82
CA ASP A 769 -10.86 34.22 -12.90
C ASP A 769 -9.70 33.34 -12.39
N ILE A 770 -9.16 32.51 -13.28
CA ILE A 770 -7.87 31.86 -13.08
C ILE A 770 -6.83 32.73 -13.79
N LEU A 771 -5.98 33.39 -13.01
CA LEU A 771 -4.97 34.36 -13.46
C LEU A 771 -3.60 33.69 -13.58
N ILE A 772 -2.98 33.77 -14.75
CA ILE A 772 -1.82 32.96 -15.11
C ILE A 772 -0.69 33.88 -15.58
N ARG A 773 0.42 33.87 -14.86
CA ARG A 773 1.64 34.64 -15.17
C ARG A 773 2.75 33.66 -15.57
N THR A 774 3.15 33.68 -16.83
CA THR A 774 4.11 32.73 -17.41
C THR A 774 4.92 33.40 -18.50
N ASN A 775 6.07 32.81 -18.85
CA ASN A 775 6.88 33.17 -20.01
C ASN A 775 6.53 32.31 -21.25
N ALA A 776 5.50 31.47 -21.15
CA ALA A 776 4.97 30.70 -22.27
C ALA A 776 4.32 31.61 -23.32
N GLU A 777 4.58 31.33 -24.60
CA GLU A 777 4.05 32.09 -25.75
C GLU A 777 2.54 31.89 -25.97
N ASN A 778 1.98 30.81 -25.41
CA ASN A 778 0.56 30.49 -25.51
C ASN A 778 0.10 29.70 -24.27
N VAL A 779 -1.10 30.00 -23.78
CA VAL A 779 -1.75 29.26 -22.69
C VAL A 779 -3.06 28.66 -23.19
N THR A 780 -3.19 27.34 -23.05
CA THR A 780 -4.41 26.59 -23.43
C THR A 780 -5.03 25.92 -22.21
N ALA A 781 -6.37 25.83 -22.17
CA ALA A 781 -7.07 25.31 -21.00
C ALA A 781 -8.21 24.35 -21.36
N LYS A 782 -8.41 23.34 -20.50
CA LYS A 782 -9.59 22.47 -20.48
C LYS A 782 -10.19 22.40 -19.08
N ILE A 783 -11.52 22.49 -18.97
CA ILE A 783 -12.27 22.25 -17.74
C ILE A 783 -13.22 21.08 -17.98
N ASN A 784 -13.14 20.04 -17.15
CA ASN A 784 -13.94 18.81 -17.26
C ASN A 784 -13.91 18.22 -18.69
N GLY A 785 -12.72 18.19 -19.29
CA GLY A 785 -12.47 17.74 -20.67
C GLY A 785 -12.80 18.75 -21.78
N GLN A 786 -13.53 19.82 -21.49
CA GLN A 786 -13.98 20.80 -22.49
C GLN A 786 -12.96 21.94 -22.65
N THR A 787 -12.52 22.19 -23.88
CA THR A 787 -11.65 23.34 -24.21
C THR A 787 -12.33 24.66 -23.85
N MET A 788 -11.61 25.51 -23.10
CA MET A 788 -12.04 26.83 -22.68
C MET A 788 -11.30 27.92 -23.45
N PRO A 789 -11.92 29.09 -23.71
CA PRO A 789 -11.17 30.26 -24.17
C PRO A 789 -10.23 30.75 -23.07
N VAL A 790 -9.03 31.17 -23.47
CA VAL A 790 -8.07 31.88 -22.63
C VAL A 790 -7.72 33.18 -23.36
N THR A 791 -7.75 34.31 -22.66
CA THR A 791 -7.34 35.61 -23.19
C THR A 791 -6.06 36.07 -22.52
N SER A 792 -5.37 37.08 -23.06
CA SER A 792 -4.30 37.79 -22.36
C SER A 792 -4.59 39.28 -22.27
N GLU A 793 -4.13 39.91 -21.19
CA GLU A 793 -4.15 41.36 -21.01
C GLU A 793 -2.93 41.84 -20.23
N ARG A 794 -2.66 43.16 -20.26
CA ARG A 794 -1.52 43.75 -19.54
C ARG A 794 -1.92 44.28 -18.17
N ARG A 795 -1.61 43.54 -17.10
CA ARG A 795 -1.74 44.02 -15.71
C ARG A 795 -0.36 44.47 -15.20
N GLN A 796 -0.27 45.69 -14.67
CA GLN A 796 0.96 46.26 -14.09
C GLN A 796 2.19 46.18 -15.03
N GLY A 797 1.97 46.35 -16.33
CA GLY A 797 3.02 46.29 -17.36
C GLY A 797 3.50 44.88 -17.75
N ARG A 798 2.98 43.82 -17.12
CA ARG A 798 3.23 42.42 -17.48
C ARG A 798 2.01 41.82 -18.17
N GLU A 799 2.23 40.85 -19.05
CA GLU A 799 1.15 40.04 -19.61
C GLU A 799 0.64 39.05 -18.56
N VAL A 800 -0.68 38.92 -18.49
CA VAL A 800 -1.39 37.97 -17.64
C VAL A 800 -2.44 37.29 -18.50
N TRP A 801 -2.39 35.96 -18.54
CA TRP A 801 -3.41 35.16 -19.20
C TRP A 801 -4.58 34.92 -18.23
N ILE A 802 -5.80 34.92 -18.76
CA ILE A 802 -7.04 34.86 -18.01
C ILE A 802 -7.92 33.75 -18.56
N LEU A 803 -8.32 32.86 -17.66
CA LEU A 803 -9.30 31.81 -17.90
C LEU A 803 -10.53 32.08 -17.03
N ASP A 804 -11.64 32.49 -17.66
CA ASP A 804 -12.97 32.54 -17.05
C ASP A 804 -13.58 31.11 -17.09
N PRO A 805 -13.72 30.41 -15.94
CA PRO A 805 -14.25 29.06 -15.90
C PRO A 805 -15.77 28.97 -16.20
N TYR A 806 -16.47 30.11 -16.30
CA TYR A 806 -17.88 30.25 -16.64
C TYR A 806 -18.12 30.93 -17.99
N SER A 807 -17.07 31.06 -18.81
CA SER A 807 -17.12 31.60 -20.16
C SER A 807 -18.03 30.76 -21.07
N ARG A 808 -18.68 31.40 -22.04
CA ARG A 808 -19.63 30.71 -22.92
C ARG A 808 -18.88 29.80 -23.90
N ILE A 809 -19.13 28.51 -23.78
CA ILE A 809 -18.65 27.50 -24.71
C ILE A 809 -19.57 27.44 -25.96
N PRO A 810 -19.04 27.34 -27.20
CA PRO A 810 -19.84 27.10 -28.40
C PRO A 810 -20.63 25.79 -28.30
N ARG A 811 -21.89 25.77 -28.73
CA ARG A 811 -22.75 24.58 -28.57
C ARG A 811 -22.19 23.43 -29.39
N VAL A 812 -22.45 22.20 -28.97
CA VAL A 812 -22.01 21.00 -29.72
C VAL A 812 -22.45 21.03 -31.18
N ARG A 813 -23.66 21.55 -31.48
CA ARG A 813 -24.17 21.73 -32.85
C ARG A 813 -23.41 22.79 -33.66
N ASP A 814 -22.83 23.79 -33.00
CA ASP A 814 -22.05 24.85 -33.64
C ASP A 814 -20.66 24.31 -34.06
N ARG A 815 -20.12 23.32 -33.33
CA ARG A 815 -18.81 22.66 -33.56
C ARG A 815 -18.78 21.61 -34.68
N PHE A 816 -19.90 21.36 -35.35
CA PHE A 816 -19.99 20.48 -36.53
C PHE A 816 -20.27 21.29 -37.81
N LEU A 817 -20.01 22.60 -37.77
CA LEU A 817 -20.19 23.56 -38.86
C LEU A 817 -18.92 24.39 -39.11
N GLU A 818 -17.81 23.98 -38.49
CA GLU A 818 -16.41 24.38 -38.74
C GLU A 818 -15.64 23.13 -39.19
#